data_AF-A0A7K7R1K6-F1
#
_entry.id   AF-A0A7K7R1K6-F1
#
_cell.length_a   1.000
_cell.length_b   1.000
_cell.length_c   1.000
_cell.angle_alpha   90.00
_cell.angle_beta   90.00
_cell.angle_gamma   90.00
#
_symmetry.space_group_name_H-M   'P 1'
#
loop_
_entity.id
_entity.type
_entity.pdbx_description
1 polymer ?
#
loop_
_entity_poly.entity_id
_entity_poly.type
_entity_poly.pdbx_seq_one_letter_code
_entity_poly.pdbx_strand_id
1 'polypeptide(L)'
;GTLLNVSVSDHERSDSLLLSWDEPQGGAQGYLLVLSSLGSGTLLQNASAGPNTTSFWFHGLTPGTHYEIQVTATLACMDTTSQTITAQTSPSPVHNLSLSSGGSSASLRAAWAHGHGRRDGYRLGLWHSESQSLVRNVSLLPSASSFLFSGLLAGSEYALKVSTLAGPSAEPCCVLLLPSAPSIPTQLRLSPASSTSLVASWADAAGAAWLHLELRNLLTQKVSTTLSARRGLSSYTFHHLHPGTQYWLGLSATAGSYTAVGPNATAWTYPLSPGNVTLNSAEEQNSLQARWSIPGGQRDFYLVTLCEGEDSIPTRNISVGGDNDQVTFHGLSPGQQYSVQVVAVAGPYRASGHSAAAWTEPQAPSGVRLSSQGSPHRLLASWEEAAGEGYLLLLSLAEHPVRNSSLPRAVTSFTYEGLHPGTLYTFEVSTVAGPYTSSPRSISNWTYPLPPEQLTLSNRGHSTSLQASWRAASSGSTGYTGTLWETKSQEQVRNVTVGRGWTNVTLENLVPGRQYTLEMAAVAGPYRSPVRSASDWTYPLAPAGVTLTNTRRPMGLSAFWDKTAGDVDQFHLQLYSKSHAAQRNTSVGPNTHNFTFLGLSPGTQYFLKVTVLAGPYRSSSHFATEWTYPLSLANVSVQPGQKPQELHVSWVESGGGRDHLVQLSVAESLSIIRNVSVPRGVTQLDLAGLVPGSRYRVEIISQAGPHRISSQTAIGYTVPLPPRSLAASPVSTARALAVHWETPPGHRDGYLLSVLQEGSSAPPRSLEAGKDSTNVTVPQLEPGTCYLVRMWAVAGAHRSLPENVTACTVPAAPTNLSLTNPGSSSELYTSWNKPPGRRDHYQVTLYSLSTQSRIQVQTLSPDALNITWSHLEAGSKFAVQVTAVKGSLEASSINVTQWTYPLAPVNLTVGSPSASALVVSWAVLGRGAEGFVVDVGDAASGTPVGRTVLGGDARSHILRSLSPGTRYSVAVRATAGPFHASTPSLTHCTRECHALLA
;
A
#
# COMPACT_ATOMS: atom_id res chain seq x y z
N GLY A 1 -95.02 83.62 -172.81
CA GLY A 1 -95.70 83.21 -171.55
C GLY A 1 -94.84 83.57 -170.37
N THR A 2 -95.40 83.64 -169.16
CA THR A 2 -94.67 83.97 -167.92
C THR A 2 -94.09 82.75 -167.22
N LEU A 3 -92.93 82.92 -166.59
CA LEU A 3 -92.38 82.00 -165.58
C LEU A 3 -93.29 81.85 -164.35
N LEU A 4 -93.25 80.69 -163.70
CA LEU A 4 -93.95 80.37 -162.44
C LEU A 4 -92.99 79.56 -161.52
N ASN A 5 -93.20 79.66 -160.20
CA ASN A 5 -92.40 79.07 -159.09
C ASN A 5 -90.90 79.43 -159.03
N VAL A 6 -90.44 79.94 -157.88
CA VAL A 6 -89.00 80.10 -157.52
C VAL A 6 -88.80 79.82 -156.01
N SER A 7 -87.74 79.11 -155.59
CA SER A 7 -87.47 78.73 -154.18
C SER A 7 -85.97 78.61 -153.80
N VAL A 8 -85.61 78.64 -152.48
CA VAL A 8 -84.20 78.64 -151.98
C VAL A 8 -83.94 77.77 -150.71
N SER A 9 -82.76 77.14 -150.57
CA SER A 9 -82.29 76.41 -149.35
C SER A 9 -80.76 76.45 -149.10
N ASP A 10 -80.28 76.18 -147.86
CA ASP A 10 -78.83 76.19 -147.46
C ASP A 10 -78.20 74.79 -147.20
N HIS A 11 -79.02 73.76 -146.92
CA HIS A 11 -78.57 72.38 -146.69
C HIS A 11 -77.48 72.21 -145.61
N GLU A 12 -77.58 72.91 -144.47
CA GLU A 12 -76.58 72.91 -143.38
C GLU A 12 -75.17 73.38 -143.81
N ARG A 13 -75.05 73.99 -145.00
CA ARG A 13 -73.78 74.57 -145.47
C ARG A 13 -73.72 76.03 -145.05
N SER A 14 -72.62 76.40 -144.40
CA SER A 14 -72.43 77.75 -143.90
C SER A 14 -72.05 78.77 -145.00
N ASP A 15 -71.83 78.34 -146.25
CA ASP A 15 -71.23 79.14 -147.32
C ASP A 15 -71.96 79.13 -148.67
N SER A 16 -73.16 78.55 -148.77
CA SER A 16 -73.83 78.35 -150.06
C SER A 16 -75.37 78.27 -149.97
N LEU A 17 -76.04 78.62 -151.08
CA LEU A 17 -77.51 78.62 -151.23
C LEU A 17 -77.92 78.06 -152.60
N LEU A 18 -78.93 77.20 -152.66
CA LEU A 18 -79.52 76.64 -153.89
C LEU A 18 -80.78 77.40 -154.28
N LEU A 19 -80.92 77.80 -155.55
CA LEU A 19 -82.12 78.38 -156.17
C LEU A 19 -82.77 77.36 -157.13
N SER A 20 -84.10 77.32 -157.24
CA SER A 20 -84.84 76.45 -158.20
C SER A 20 -86.15 77.05 -158.72
N TRP A 21 -86.55 76.76 -159.97
CA TRP A 21 -87.69 77.33 -160.71
C TRP A 21 -88.24 76.43 -161.85
N ASP A 22 -89.48 76.64 -162.34
CA ASP A 22 -90.12 75.84 -163.40
C ASP A 22 -89.93 76.39 -164.85
N GLU A 23 -90.20 75.58 -165.89
CA GLU A 23 -90.04 75.96 -167.31
C GLU A 23 -91.30 76.66 -167.91
N PRO A 24 -91.16 77.75 -168.70
CA PRO A 24 -92.31 78.52 -169.20
C PRO A 24 -92.97 77.93 -170.46
N GLN A 25 -94.31 78.05 -170.54
CA GLN A 25 -95.09 77.60 -171.72
C GLN A 25 -94.65 78.31 -173.01
N GLY A 26 -94.22 77.50 -173.99
CA GLY A 26 -93.70 77.93 -175.29
C GLY A 26 -92.22 77.59 -175.51
N GLY A 27 -91.51 77.16 -174.46
CA GLY A 27 -90.09 76.80 -174.52
C GLY A 27 -89.17 78.03 -174.32
N ALA A 28 -88.27 77.94 -173.35
CA ALA A 28 -87.22 78.94 -173.13
C ALA A 28 -86.00 78.63 -174.00
N GLN A 29 -85.26 79.66 -174.42
CA GLN A 29 -83.92 79.49 -175.01
C GLN A 29 -82.78 79.67 -173.98
N GLY A 30 -83.06 80.24 -172.81
CA GLY A 30 -82.14 80.30 -171.69
C GLY A 30 -82.64 81.20 -170.55
N TYR A 31 -81.91 81.17 -169.43
CA TYR A 31 -82.20 81.97 -168.24
C TYR A 31 -81.01 82.84 -167.83
N LEU A 32 -81.28 83.98 -167.19
CA LEU A 32 -80.33 84.87 -166.53
C LEU A 32 -80.68 84.97 -165.04
N LEU A 33 -79.67 84.88 -164.18
CA LEU A 33 -79.78 84.75 -162.73
C LEU A 33 -78.88 85.80 -162.07
N VAL A 34 -79.38 86.49 -161.04
CA VAL A 34 -78.67 87.57 -160.36
C VAL A 34 -78.84 87.41 -158.85
N LEU A 35 -77.76 87.41 -158.07
CA LEU A 35 -77.81 87.45 -156.60
C LEU A 35 -77.24 88.77 -156.08
N SER A 36 -77.99 89.40 -155.18
CA SER A 36 -77.69 90.66 -154.50
C SER A 36 -77.59 90.47 -152.98
N SER A 37 -76.88 91.38 -152.31
CA SER A 37 -76.95 91.50 -150.85
C SER A 37 -78.21 92.26 -150.44
N LEU A 38 -79.07 91.58 -149.66
CA LEU A 38 -80.34 92.13 -149.19
C LEU A 38 -80.11 93.39 -148.34
N GLY A 39 -80.58 94.54 -148.84
CA GLY A 39 -80.47 95.85 -148.19
C GLY A 39 -79.33 96.75 -148.69
N SER A 40 -78.33 96.22 -149.43
CA SER A 40 -77.33 97.06 -150.11
C SER A 40 -77.56 97.19 -151.61
N GLY A 41 -78.35 96.28 -152.22
CA GLY A 41 -78.61 96.26 -153.66
C GLY A 41 -77.36 95.94 -154.51
N THR A 42 -76.22 95.65 -153.87
CA THR A 42 -74.97 95.33 -154.56
C THR A 42 -75.10 93.96 -155.22
N LEU A 43 -74.90 93.94 -156.54
CA LEU A 43 -74.92 92.73 -157.35
C LEU A 43 -73.65 91.92 -157.05
N LEU A 44 -73.82 90.75 -156.44
CA LEU A 44 -72.72 89.89 -155.99
C LEU A 44 -72.35 88.85 -157.05
N GLN A 45 -73.33 88.20 -157.67
CA GLN A 45 -73.13 87.19 -158.71
C GLN A 45 -74.18 87.32 -159.82
N ASN A 46 -73.74 87.09 -161.07
CA ASN A 46 -74.58 86.98 -162.27
C ASN A 46 -74.22 85.64 -162.93
N ALA A 47 -75.22 84.86 -163.32
CA ALA A 47 -75.05 83.61 -164.04
C ALA A 47 -76.10 83.48 -165.15
N SER A 48 -75.75 82.79 -166.24
CA SER A 48 -76.70 82.33 -167.25
C SER A 48 -76.85 80.82 -167.20
N ALA A 49 -78.08 80.34 -167.37
CA ALA A 49 -78.42 78.92 -167.35
C ALA A 49 -79.05 78.49 -168.67
N GLY A 50 -78.82 77.23 -169.06
CA GLY A 50 -79.32 76.67 -170.31
C GLY A 50 -80.84 76.47 -170.32
N PRO A 51 -81.46 76.26 -171.50
CA PRO A 51 -82.91 76.18 -171.64
C PRO A 51 -83.57 75.09 -170.78
N ASN A 52 -82.89 73.95 -170.58
CA ASN A 52 -83.38 72.83 -169.78
C ASN A 52 -83.02 72.92 -168.29
N THR A 53 -82.55 74.08 -167.80
CA THR A 53 -82.05 74.24 -166.43
C THR A 53 -83.11 74.85 -165.51
N THR A 54 -83.46 74.14 -164.44
CA THR A 54 -84.48 74.52 -163.43
C THR A 54 -83.89 74.79 -162.04
N SER A 55 -82.56 74.79 -161.88
CA SER A 55 -81.91 75.13 -160.60
C SER A 55 -80.47 75.62 -160.75
N PHE A 56 -79.96 76.35 -159.75
CA PHE A 56 -78.62 76.94 -159.72
C PHE A 56 -78.10 77.17 -158.29
N TRP A 57 -76.82 76.95 -158.04
CA TRP A 57 -76.18 77.19 -156.72
C TRP A 57 -75.38 78.50 -156.70
N PHE A 58 -75.54 79.27 -155.64
CA PHE A 58 -74.66 80.37 -155.27
C PHE A 58 -73.70 79.93 -154.16
N HIS A 59 -72.40 80.16 -154.38
CA HIS A 59 -71.31 79.73 -153.48
C HIS A 59 -70.44 80.91 -153.07
N GLY A 60 -69.72 80.76 -151.95
CA GLY A 60 -68.83 81.79 -151.41
C GLY A 60 -69.55 82.82 -150.54
N LEU A 61 -70.60 82.39 -149.85
CA LEU A 61 -71.42 83.20 -148.95
C LEU A 61 -70.84 83.20 -147.52
N THR A 62 -71.20 84.18 -146.72
CA THR A 62 -70.62 84.39 -145.38
C THR A 62 -71.46 83.67 -144.31
N PRO A 63 -70.88 82.81 -143.46
CA PRO A 63 -71.60 82.11 -142.39
C PRO A 63 -72.44 83.01 -141.47
N GLY A 64 -73.75 82.74 -141.40
CA GLY A 64 -74.72 83.50 -140.61
C GLY A 64 -75.43 84.65 -141.33
N THR A 65 -75.37 84.77 -142.66
CA THR A 65 -75.68 86.03 -143.41
C THR A 65 -76.82 85.88 -144.43
N HIS A 66 -77.52 86.99 -144.76
CA HIS A 66 -78.74 87.03 -145.62
C HIS A 66 -78.50 87.57 -147.05
N TYR A 67 -79.27 87.09 -148.04
CA TYR A 67 -79.13 87.36 -149.49
C TYR A 67 -80.47 87.46 -150.26
N GLU A 68 -80.44 88.01 -151.49
CA GLU A 68 -81.58 88.24 -152.42
C GLU A 68 -81.24 87.77 -153.85
N ILE A 69 -82.20 87.26 -154.64
CA ILE A 69 -81.94 86.55 -155.91
C ILE A 69 -83.05 86.80 -156.96
N GLN A 70 -82.71 87.11 -158.22
CA GLN A 70 -83.61 87.33 -159.37
C GLN A 70 -83.34 86.36 -160.54
N VAL A 71 -84.39 85.96 -161.28
CA VAL A 71 -84.41 85.03 -162.43
C VAL A 71 -85.10 85.67 -163.63
N THR A 72 -84.61 85.46 -164.86
CA THR A 72 -85.17 85.98 -166.12
C THR A 72 -85.09 84.95 -167.25
N ALA A 73 -86.17 84.68 -168.00
CA ALA A 73 -86.19 83.78 -169.16
C ALA A 73 -86.26 84.51 -170.51
N THR A 74 -85.64 83.94 -171.54
CA THR A 74 -85.77 84.33 -172.96
C THR A 74 -86.60 83.32 -173.76
N LEU A 75 -87.53 83.79 -174.61
CA LEU A 75 -88.46 82.96 -175.38
C LEU A 75 -88.14 83.01 -176.90
N ALA A 76 -88.53 81.97 -177.63
CA ALA A 76 -88.13 81.74 -179.03
C ALA A 76 -88.54 82.83 -180.06
N CYS A 77 -89.51 83.71 -179.73
CA CYS A 77 -89.94 84.82 -180.58
C CYS A 77 -89.36 86.19 -180.16
N MET A 78 -88.25 86.22 -179.39
CA MET A 78 -87.61 87.45 -178.86
C MET A 78 -88.38 88.23 -177.76
N ASP A 79 -89.28 87.56 -177.02
CA ASP A 79 -89.89 88.09 -175.78
C ASP A 79 -89.18 87.55 -174.52
N THR A 80 -89.25 88.26 -173.37
CA THR A 80 -88.58 87.90 -172.10
C THR A 80 -89.45 88.13 -170.84
N THR A 81 -89.22 87.39 -169.73
CA THR A 81 -89.99 87.51 -168.45
C THR A 81 -89.13 87.23 -167.19
N SER A 82 -89.41 87.80 -165.99
CA SER A 82 -88.53 87.72 -164.78
C SER A 82 -89.21 87.75 -163.38
N GLN A 83 -88.52 87.32 -162.30
CA GLN A 83 -89.03 87.15 -160.90
C GLN A 83 -87.91 87.13 -159.78
N THR A 84 -88.20 87.32 -158.47
CA THR A 84 -87.18 87.54 -157.36
C THR A 84 -87.51 86.90 -155.96
N ILE A 85 -86.52 86.54 -155.09
CA ILE A 85 -86.62 85.84 -153.76
C ILE A 85 -85.43 86.10 -152.74
N THR A 86 -85.44 85.64 -151.47
CA THR A 86 -84.40 85.86 -150.39
C THR A 86 -84.09 84.65 -149.45
N ALA A 87 -82.92 84.57 -148.75
CA ALA A 87 -82.52 83.50 -147.78
C ALA A 87 -81.30 83.80 -146.83
N GLN A 88 -80.94 82.92 -145.86
CA GLN A 88 -79.80 83.03 -144.87
C GLN A 88 -78.95 81.72 -144.74
N THR A 89 -77.66 81.81 -144.35
CA THR A 89 -76.71 80.68 -144.07
C THR A 89 -76.42 80.38 -142.58
N SER A 90 -75.88 79.19 -142.28
CA SER A 90 -75.60 78.63 -140.93
C SER A 90 -74.20 79.00 -140.31
N PRO A 91 -73.97 78.86 -138.97
CA PRO A 91 -72.75 79.31 -138.24
C PRO A 91 -71.63 78.24 -138.04
N SER A 92 -70.49 78.62 -137.44
CA SER A 92 -69.27 77.79 -137.32
C SER A 92 -68.89 77.35 -135.87
N PRO A 93 -68.39 76.12 -135.65
CA PRO A 93 -68.06 75.57 -134.31
C PRO A 93 -66.69 75.98 -133.74
N VAL A 94 -66.47 75.68 -132.45
CA VAL A 94 -65.19 75.89 -131.71
C VAL A 94 -64.12 74.85 -132.07
N HIS A 95 -62.84 75.19 -131.84
CA HIS A 95 -61.69 74.30 -132.05
C HIS A 95 -60.68 74.35 -130.89
N ASN A 96 -59.67 73.47 -130.89
CA ASN A 96 -58.59 73.37 -129.88
C ASN A 96 -59.05 73.16 -128.41
N LEU A 97 -59.95 72.20 -128.17
CA LEU A 97 -60.41 71.82 -126.82
C LEU A 97 -59.36 71.01 -126.03
N SER A 98 -59.14 71.32 -124.74
CA SER A 98 -58.18 70.61 -123.87
C SER A 98 -58.66 70.47 -122.42
N LEU A 99 -58.14 69.48 -121.67
CA LEU A 99 -58.47 69.20 -120.25
C LEU A 99 -57.22 68.78 -119.43
N SER A 100 -57.04 69.25 -118.19
CA SER A 100 -55.88 68.86 -117.34
C SER A 100 -56.11 68.94 -115.82
N SER A 101 -55.44 68.08 -115.02
CA SER A 101 -55.61 67.97 -113.54
C SER A 101 -54.56 68.67 -112.68
N GLY A 102 -53.41 69.04 -113.26
CA GLY A 102 -52.35 69.79 -112.56
C GLY A 102 -51.73 69.07 -111.35
N GLY A 103 -51.81 67.74 -111.27
CA GLY A 103 -51.30 66.96 -110.13
C GLY A 103 -52.19 66.96 -108.88
N SER A 104 -53.34 67.64 -108.93
CA SER A 104 -54.36 67.60 -107.88
C SER A 104 -55.16 66.31 -107.96
N SER A 105 -55.50 65.74 -106.79
CA SER A 105 -56.44 64.61 -106.70
C SER A 105 -57.91 65.02 -106.81
N ALA A 106 -58.24 66.32 -106.94
CA ALA A 106 -59.61 66.83 -106.79
C ALA A 106 -60.08 67.96 -107.75
N SER A 107 -59.36 68.25 -108.86
CA SER A 107 -59.73 69.33 -109.80
C SER A 107 -59.29 69.11 -111.26
N LEU A 108 -60.02 69.71 -112.22
CA LEU A 108 -59.77 69.64 -113.68
C LEU A 108 -60.04 70.99 -114.39
N ARG A 109 -59.17 71.43 -115.30
CA ARG A 109 -59.29 72.69 -116.09
C ARG A 109 -59.57 72.42 -117.56
N ALA A 110 -60.43 73.23 -118.20
CA ALA A 110 -60.80 73.17 -119.62
C ALA A 110 -60.48 74.47 -120.40
N ALA A 111 -60.12 74.38 -121.70
CA ALA A 111 -59.88 75.55 -122.57
C ALA A 111 -60.12 75.26 -124.08
N TRP A 112 -60.50 76.27 -124.88
CA TRP A 112 -60.86 76.20 -126.32
C TRP A 112 -60.71 77.55 -127.09
N ALA A 113 -60.84 77.52 -128.42
CA ALA A 113 -60.76 78.67 -129.34
C ALA A 113 -62.04 78.86 -130.21
N HIS A 114 -62.25 80.06 -130.77
CA HIS A 114 -63.51 80.51 -131.40
C HIS A 114 -63.63 80.24 -132.92
N GLY A 115 -64.82 79.92 -133.42
CA GLY A 115 -65.13 79.77 -134.85
C GLY A 115 -65.35 81.08 -135.63
N HIS A 116 -65.32 81.00 -136.97
CA HIS A 116 -65.49 82.12 -137.92
C HIS A 116 -66.98 82.48 -138.18
N GLY A 117 -67.24 83.71 -138.63
CA GLY A 117 -68.59 84.22 -138.90
C GLY A 117 -69.24 84.89 -137.66
N ARG A 118 -70.54 85.16 -137.75
CA ARG A 118 -71.32 85.81 -136.68
C ARG A 118 -71.79 84.76 -135.66
N ARG A 119 -71.65 85.05 -134.36
CA ARG A 119 -72.00 84.13 -133.25
C ARG A 119 -72.50 84.89 -132.01
N ASP A 120 -73.33 84.23 -131.21
CA ASP A 120 -74.03 84.80 -130.05
C ASP A 120 -73.60 84.21 -128.69
N GLY A 121 -73.02 83.01 -128.62
CA GLY A 121 -72.55 82.43 -127.33
C GLY A 121 -72.06 80.97 -127.38
N TYR A 122 -71.72 80.42 -126.20
CA TYR A 122 -71.27 79.02 -126.02
C TYR A 122 -72.00 78.27 -124.89
N ARG A 123 -71.99 76.93 -124.92
CA ARG A 123 -72.50 76.04 -123.84
C ARG A 123 -71.58 74.84 -123.60
N LEU A 124 -71.32 74.51 -122.33
CA LEU A 124 -70.41 73.43 -121.88
C LEU A 124 -71.11 72.44 -120.94
N GLY A 125 -70.80 71.15 -121.05
CA GLY A 125 -71.20 70.11 -120.08
C GLY A 125 -70.03 69.19 -119.70
N LEU A 126 -69.99 68.73 -118.44
CA LEU A 126 -69.02 67.76 -117.90
C LEU A 126 -69.76 66.57 -117.26
N TRP A 127 -69.33 65.34 -117.55
CA TRP A 127 -69.88 64.07 -117.05
C TRP A 127 -68.81 63.24 -116.33
N HIS A 128 -69.21 62.37 -115.39
CA HIS A 128 -68.33 61.35 -114.79
C HIS A 128 -68.39 60.08 -115.64
N SER A 129 -67.26 59.44 -115.93
CA SER A 129 -67.18 58.40 -116.97
C SER A 129 -67.95 57.11 -116.63
N GLU A 130 -67.76 56.56 -115.43
CA GLU A 130 -68.40 55.30 -115.03
C GLU A 130 -69.91 55.44 -114.84
N SER A 131 -70.36 56.55 -114.25
CA SER A 131 -71.78 56.76 -113.93
C SER A 131 -72.57 57.47 -115.03
N GLN A 132 -71.89 57.98 -116.08
CA GLN A 132 -72.46 58.83 -117.15
C GLN A 132 -73.27 60.04 -116.64
N SER A 133 -73.12 60.40 -115.36
CA SER A 133 -73.90 61.45 -114.73
C SER A 133 -73.31 62.82 -115.04
N LEU A 134 -74.15 63.76 -115.47
CA LEU A 134 -73.78 65.16 -115.67
C LEU A 134 -73.36 65.78 -114.33
N VAL A 135 -72.07 66.11 -114.21
CA VAL A 135 -71.47 66.75 -113.03
C VAL A 135 -71.69 68.26 -113.06
N ARG A 136 -71.58 68.90 -114.24
CA ARG A 136 -71.79 70.35 -114.44
C ARG A 136 -72.27 70.68 -115.85
N ASN A 137 -73.08 71.73 -116.00
CA ASN A 137 -73.48 72.34 -117.28
C ASN A 137 -73.52 73.87 -117.12
N VAL A 138 -72.93 74.61 -118.07
CA VAL A 138 -72.65 76.05 -117.98
C VAL A 138 -72.82 76.70 -119.35
N SER A 139 -73.47 77.86 -119.45
CA SER A 139 -73.49 78.68 -120.69
C SER A 139 -72.62 79.93 -120.52
N LEU A 140 -71.94 80.35 -121.58
CA LEU A 140 -70.91 81.38 -121.56
C LEU A 140 -71.08 82.41 -122.69
N LEU A 141 -70.58 83.62 -122.46
CA LEU A 141 -70.54 84.73 -123.42
C LEU A 141 -69.67 84.38 -124.65
N PRO A 142 -69.93 85.00 -125.83
CA PRO A 142 -69.23 84.70 -127.09
C PRO A 142 -67.72 85.03 -127.13
N SER A 143 -67.20 85.61 -126.05
CA SER A 143 -65.77 85.93 -125.80
C SER A 143 -65.04 84.92 -124.89
N ALA A 144 -65.73 83.91 -124.33
CA ALA A 144 -65.13 82.99 -123.35
C ALA A 144 -64.31 81.84 -123.99
N SER A 145 -63.16 81.51 -123.39
CA SER A 145 -62.19 80.53 -123.90
C SER A 145 -61.68 79.48 -122.89
N SER A 146 -62.08 79.53 -121.60
CA SER A 146 -61.69 78.53 -120.60
C SER A 146 -62.64 78.44 -119.40
N PHE A 147 -62.57 77.33 -118.65
CA PHE A 147 -63.37 77.06 -117.44
C PHE A 147 -62.66 76.07 -116.48
N LEU A 148 -62.99 76.07 -115.18
CA LEU A 148 -62.38 75.19 -114.16
C LEU A 148 -63.44 74.42 -113.37
N PHE A 149 -63.21 73.12 -113.17
CA PHE A 149 -64.01 72.22 -112.35
C PHE A 149 -63.26 71.82 -111.07
N SER A 150 -63.95 71.87 -109.93
CA SER A 150 -63.41 71.58 -108.60
C SER A 150 -64.36 70.69 -107.78
N GLY A 151 -63.81 69.99 -106.78
CA GLY A 151 -64.59 69.08 -105.92
C GLY A 151 -64.77 67.69 -106.51
N LEU A 152 -63.73 67.17 -107.17
CA LEU A 152 -63.75 65.87 -107.85
C LEU A 152 -63.19 64.74 -106.96
N LEU A 153 -63.48 63.49 -107.31
CA LEU A 153 -63.03 62.31 -106.58
C LEU A 153 -61.59 61.90 -106.95
N ALA A 154 -60.84 61.46 -105.93
CA ALA A 154 -59.47 60.99 -106.09
C ALA A 154 -59.42 59.56 -106.64
N GLY A 155 -58.78 59.38 -107.80
CA GLY A 155 -58.73 58.14 -108.58
C GLY A 155 -59.82 57.99 -109.65
N SER A 156 -60.56 59.04 -110.02
CA SER A 156 -61.75 58.96 -110.91
C SER A 156 -61.60 59.71 -112.25
N GLU A 157 -62.40 59.32 -113.26
CA GLU A 157 -62.33 59.81 -114.65
C GLU A 157 -63.56 60.63 -115.10
N TYR A 158 -63.36 61.66 -115.94
CA TYR A 158 -64.39 62.63 -116.35
C TYR A 158 -64.34 63.03 -117.84
N ALA A 159 -65.48 63.43 -118.43
CA ALA A 159 -65.66 63.78 -119.87
C ALA A 159 -66.31 65.16 -120.11
N LEU A 160 -65.95 65.92 -121.17
CA LEU A 160 -66.41 67.31 -121.45
C LEU A 160 -67.00 67.51 -122.87
N LYS A 161 -68.03 68.36 -123.08
CA LYS A 161 -68.59 68.77 -124.42
C LYS A 161 -68.79 70.30 -124.52
N VAL A 162 -68.65 70.89 -125.72
CA VAL A 162 -68.85 72.35 -125.99
C VAL A 162 -69.69 72.62 -127.27
N SER A 163 -70.53 73.67 -127.31
CA SER A 163 -71.38 74.07 -128.45
C SER A 163 -71.38 75.58 -128.72
N THR A 164 -71.58 76.01 -129.97
CA THR A 164 -71.62 77.42 -130.45
C THR A 164 -73.02 77.80 -130.94
N LEU A 165 -73.45 79.05 -130.74
CA LEU A 165 -74.80 79.53 -131.03
C LEU A 165 -74.79 80.71 -132.02
N ALA A 166 -75.73 80.77 -132.97
CA ALA A 166 -76.07 81.97 -133.74
C ALA A 166 -77.55 81.95 -134.19
N GLY A 167 -78.35 82.94 -133.79
CA GLY A 167 -79.78 82.94 -134.07
C GLY A 167 -80.48 81.66 -133.56
N PRO A 168 -81.41 81.06 -134.34
CA PRO A 168 -82.02 79.78 -133.99
C PRO A 168 -81.12 78.55 -134.22
N SER A 169 -79.95 78.72 -134.84
CA SER A 169 -79.01 77.63 -135.18
C SER A 169 -77.91 77.45 -134.13
N ALA A 170 -77.51 76.19 -133.88
CA ALA A 170 -76.57 75.84 -132.82
C ALA A 170 -75.71 74.60 -133.16
N GLU A 171 -74.39 74.78 -133.25
CA GLU A 171 -73.45 73.77 -133.71
C GLU A 171 -72.56 73.20 -132.58
N PRO A 172 -72.58 71.88 -132.31
CA PRO A 172 -71.77 71.23 -131.27
C PRO A 172 -70.35 70.82 -131.71
N CYS A 173 -69.44 70.67 -130.75
CA CYS A 173 -68.08 70.15 -130.91
C CYS A 173 -67.78 68.98 -129.93
N CYS A 174 -66.61 68.35 -130.06
CA CYS A 174 -66.21 67.01 -129.57
C CYS A 174 -65.97 66.86 -128.03
N VAL A 175 -65.58 65.64 -127.62
CA VAL A 175 -65.46 65.18 -126.20
C VAL A 175 -64.07 64.60 -125.84
N LEU A 176 -63.60 64.76 -124.59
CA LEU A 176 -62.26 64.36 -124.08
C LEU A 176 -62.30 63.77 -122.64
N LEU A 177 -61.40 62.84 -122.25
CA LEU A 177 -61.37 62.03 -121.00
C LEU A 177 -60.02 62.06 -120.21
N LEU A 178 -59.98 61.99 -118.85
CA LEU A 178 -58.72 61.93 -118.02
C LEU A 178 -58.90 61.48 -116.51
N PRO A 179 -57.93 60.77 -115.85
CA PRO A 179 -57.96 60.32 -114.41
C PRO A 179 -57.14 61.15 -113.35
N SER A 180 -57.17 60.75 -112.05
CA SER A 180 -56.46 61.37 -110.88
C SER A 180 -55.70 60.38 -109.92
N ALA A 181 -54.99 60.84 -108.86
CA ALA A 181 -53.85 60.15 -108.19
C ALA A 181 -54.03 59.60 -106.72
N PRO A 182 -53.16 58.68 -106.19
CA PRO A 182 -53.34 57.89 -104.92
C PRO A 182 -52.65 58.43 -103.61
N SER A 183 -52.82 57.77 -102.43
CA SER A 183 -52.32 58.21 -101.09
C SER A 183 -51.23 57.33 -100.41
N ILE A 184 -50.69 57.78 -99.25
CA ILE A 184 -49.45 57.29 -98.58
C ILE A 184 -49.74 56.55 -97.24
N PRO A 185 -49.10 55.38 -96.95
CA PRO A 185 -49.22 54.64 -95.67
C PRO A 185 -48.59 55.28 -94.42
N THR A 186 -49.16 55.00 -93.25
CA THR A 186 -48.72 55.55 -91.94
C THR A 186 -48.59 54.48 -90.83
N GLN A 187 -48.04 54.86 -89.66
CA GLN A 187 -48.00 54.07 -88.41
C GLN A 187 -47.34 52.68 -88.43
N LEU A 188 -46.16 52.51 -89.04
CA LEU A 188 -45.44 51.22 -88.98
C LEU A 188 -44.94 50.90 -87.55
N ARG A 189 -45.18 49.67 -87.08
CA ARG A 189 -44.59 49.08 -85.86
C ARG A 189 -43.97 47.71 -86.14
N LEU A 190 -42.97 47.33 -85.35
CA LEU A 190 -42.33 46.00 -85.35
C LEU A 190 -42.11 45.56 -83.88
N SER A 191 -42.54 44.35 -83.51
CA SER A 191 -42.43 43.83 -82.13
C SER A 191 -42.13 42.33 -82.09
N PRO A 192 -41.44 41.82 -81.05
CA PRO A 192 -41.24 40.37 -80.90
C PRO A 192 -42.52 39.63 -80.55
N ALA A 193 -42.62 38.41 -81.09
CA ALA A 193 -43.64 37.43 -80.70
C ALA A 193 -43.02 36.15 -80.12
N SER A 194 -41.78 35.81 -80.49
CA SER A 194 -41.05 34.68 -79.90
C SER A 194 -39.52 34.86 -80.03
N SER A 195 -38.76 33.83 -79.67
CA SER A 195 -37.33 33.74 -79.98
C SER A 195 -37.04 33.58 -81.50
N THR A 196 -38.04 33.30 -82.34
CA THR A 196 -37.85 33.11 -83.79
C THR A 196 -38.84 33.87 -84.66
N SER A 197 -39.58 34.86 -84.11
CA SER A 197 -40.56 35.63 -84.87
C SER A 197 -40.76 37.08 -84.40
N LEU A 198 -41.01 37.96 -85.38
CA LEU A 198 -41.37 39.38 -85.21
C LEU A 198 -42.67 39.69 -85.96
N VAL A 199 -43.50 40.57 -85.42
CA VAL A 199 -44.80 41.00 -86.00
C VAL A 199 -44.70 42.46 -86.43
N ALA A 200 -45.16 42.76 -87.63
CA ALA A 200 -45.24 44.11 -88.20
C ALA A 200 -46.70 44.55 -88.44
N SER A 201 -46.99 45.85 -88.28
CA SER A 201 -48.33 46.43 -88.52
C SER A 201 -48.28 47.89 -88.97
N TRP A 202 -49.26 48.34 -89.77
CA TRP A 202 -49.34 49.68 -90.39
C TRP A 202 -50.80 50.10 -90.73
N ALA A 203 -51.02 51.36 -91.12
CA ALA A 203 -52.31 51.97 -91.42
C ALA A 203 -52.35 52.73 -92.78
N ASP A 204 -53.58 53.02 -93.26
CA ASP A 204 -53.92 53.94 -94.38
C ASP A 204 -53.28 53.72 -95.76
N ALA A 205 -53.76 52.75 -96.55
CA ALA A 205 -53.29 52.51 -97.93
C ALA A 205 -54.40 52.72 -99.00
N ALA A 206 -55.07 53.88 -99.01
CA ALA A 206 -56.17 54.16 -99.92
C ALA A 206 -55.70 54.46 -101.36
N GLY A 207 -56.35 53.85 -102.36
CA GLY A 207 -55.98 53.99 -103.78
C GLY A 207 -54.70 53.26 -104.22
N ALA A 208 -53.94 52.67 -103.30
CA ALA A 208 -52.77 51.84 -103.62
C ALA A 208 -53.17 50.45 -104.13
N ALA A 209 -52.45 49.95 -105.14
CA ALA A 209 -52.62 48.60 -105.70
C ALA A 209 -51.72 47.57 -104.98
N TRP A 210 -50.49 47.96 -104.63
CA TRP A 210 -49.50 47.09 -103.97
C TRP A 210 -48.75 47.80 -102.85
N LEU A 211 -48.37 47.02 -101.84
CA LEU A 211 -47.45 47.36 -100.75
C LEU A 211 -46.19 46.49 -100.84
N HIS A 212 -45.01 47.04 -100.56
CA HIS A 212 -43.74 46.29 -100.48
C HIS A 212 -43.11 46.46 -99.10
N LEU A 213 -42.67 45.34 -98.50
CA LEU A 213 -41.99 45.26 -97.21
C LEU A 213 -40.62 44.61 -97.35
N GLU A 214 -39.63 45.12 -96.62
CA GLU A 214 -38.26 44.59 -96.61
C GLU A 214 -37.71 44.46 -95.18
N LEU A 215 -37.47 43.23 -94.72
CA LEU A 215 -36.85 42.91 -93.42
C LEU A 215 -35.36 42.59 -93.59
N ARG A 216 -34.50 43.26 -92.81
CA ARG A 216 -33.03 43.08 -92.80
C ARG A 216 -32.54 42.68 -91.40
N ASN A 217 -31.59 41.76 -91.33
CA ASN A 217 -30.89 41.40 -90.09
C ASN A 217 -29.76 42.41 -89.85
N LEU A 218 -29.74 43.08 -88.69
CA LEU A 218 -28.82 44.19 -88.44
C LEU A 218 -27.38 43.75 -88.15
N LEU A 219 -27.16 42.55 -87.60
CA LEU A 219 -25.82 42.01 -87.35
C LEU A 219 -25.11 41.66 -88.67
N THR A 220 -25.82 40.97 -89.56
CA THR A 220 -25.27 40.44 -90.82
C THR A 220 -25.45 41.37 -92.00
N GLN A 221 -26.19 42.48 -91.83
CA GLN A 221 -26.64 43.41 -92.87
C GLN A 221 -27.38 42.75 -94.05
N LYS A 222 -27.79 41.48 -93.90
CA LYS A 222 -28.40 40.69 -94.96
C LYS A 222 -29.91 40.87 -94.95
N VAL A 223 -30.49 41.14 -96.13
CA VAL A 223 -31.94 41.10 -96.34
C VAL A 223 -32.43 39.70 -96.02
N SER A 224 -33.28 39.59 -95.01
CA SER A 224 -33.80 38.32 -94.50
C SER A 224 -35.10 37.93 -95.18
N THR A 225 -35.92 38.91 -95.59
CA THR A 225 -37.19 38.65 -96.27
C THR A 225 -37.69 39.90 -97.00
N THR A 226 -38.20 39.73 -98.22
CA THR A 226 -38.95 40.76 -98.96
C THR A 226 -40.35 40.24 -99.29
N LEU A 227 -41.36 41.09 -99.15
CA LEU A 227 -42.77 40.72 -99.34
C LEU A 227 -43.50 41.80 -100.14
N SER A 228 -44.23 41.39 -101.18
CA SER A 228 -45.12 42.27 -101.96
C SER A 228 -46.57 41.85 -101.72
N ALA A 229 -47.35 42.72 -101.09
CA ALA A 229 -48.73 42.46 -100.66
C ALA A 229 -49.74 43.26 -101.50
N ARG A 230 -50.91 42.67 -101.80
CA ARG A 230 -52.02 43.35 -102.50
C ARG A 230 -52.84 44.21 -101.54
N ARG A 231 -53.59 45.17 -102.09
CA ARG A 231 -54.54 46.05 -101.38
C ARG A 231 -55.38 45.30 -100.33
N GLY A 232 -55.27 45.72 -99.07
CA GLY A 232 -56.14 45.24 -97.97
C GLY A 232 -55.42 44.77 -96.68
N LEU A 233 -54.09 44.52 -96.70
CA LEU A 233 -53.35 44.11 -95.50
C LEU A 233 -52.91 45.29 -94.62
N SER A 234 -52.96 45.08 -93.31
CA SER A 234 -52.52 46.01 -92.25
C SER A 234 -51.48 45.41 -91.27
N SER A 235 -51.16 44.11 -91.38
CA SER A 235 -50.13 43.46 -90.57
C SER A 235 -49.53 42.22 -91.26
N TYR A 236 -48.34 41.81 -90.81
CA TYR A 236 -47.63 40.61 -91.27
C TYR A 236 -46.66 40.08 -90.20
N THR A 237 -46.51 38.76 -90.09
CA THR A 237 -45.58 38.12 -89.15
C THR A 237 -44.41 37.46 -89.89
N PHE A 238 -43.20 37.83 -89.50
CA PHE A 238 -41.97 37.22 -89.96
C PHE A 238 -41.61 36.04 -89.05
N HIS A 239 -41.45 34.86 -89.64
CA HIS A 239 -41.09 33.60 -88.96
C HIS A 239 -39.67 33.16 -89.36
N HIS A 240 -39.10 32.18 -88.65
CA HIS A 240 -37.77 31.61 -88.89
C HIS A 240 -36.61 32.62 -88.72
N LEU A 241 -36.73 33.50 -87.73
CA LEU A 241 -35.70 34.46 -87.33
C LEU A 241 -34.76 33.84 -86.27
N HIS A 242 -33.58 34.43 -86.09
CA HIS A 242 -32.55 33.92 -85.17
C HIS A 242 -32.78 34.45 -83.74
N PRO A 243 -32.72 33.61 -82.68
CA PRO A 243 -32.88 34.06 -81.30
C PRO A 243 -31.88 35.10 -80.83
N GLY A 244 -32.37 36.01 -79.99
CA GLY A 244 -31.59 37.12 -79.44
C GLY A 244 -31.02 38.10 -80.49
N THR A 245 -31.54 38.14 -81.72
CA THR A 245 -31.00 38.96 -82.82
C THR A 245 -31.88 40.17 -83.16
N GLN A 246 -31.26 41.28 -83.59
CA GLN A 246 -31.92 42.53 -83.97
C GLN A 246 -32.19 42.62 -85.49
N TYR A 247 -33.37 43.15 -85.85
CA TYR A 247 -33.85 43.30 -87.23
C TYR A 247 -34.40 44.71 -87.51
N TRP A 248 -34.39 45.11 -88.79
CA TRP A 248 -34.91 46.36 -89.35
C TRP A 248 -35.96 46.08 -90.44
N LEU A 249 -36.98 46.93 -90.58
CA LEU A 249 -38.07 46.81 -91.55
C LEU A 249 -38.37 48.14 -92.26
N GLY A 250 -38.62 48.12 -93.57
CA GLY A 250 -39.15 49.27 -94.36
C GLY A 250 -40.41 48.93 -95.17
N LEU A 251 -41.22 49.94 -95.53
CA LEU A 251 -42.51 49.83 -96.23
C LEU A 251 -42.66 50.85 -97.40
N SER A 252 -43.31 50.48 -98.51
CA SER A 252 -43.67 51.39 -99.63
C SER A 252 -44.96 50.98 -100.37
N ALA A 253 -45.56 51.88 -101.16
CA ALA A 253 -46.86 51.70 -101.85
C ALA A 253 -46.85 52.18 -103.32
N THR A 254 -47.68 51.58 -104.19
CA THR A 254 -47.76 51.92 -105.64
C THR A 254 -49.17 51.86 -106.21
N ALA A 255 -49.51 52.72 -107.18
CA ALA A 255 -50.69 52.61 -108.04
C ALA A 255 -50.49 53.32 -109.39
N GLY A 256 -50.74 52.61 -110.49
CA GLY A 256 -50.45 53.10 -111.85
C GLY A 256 -48.96 53.45 -112.01
N SER A 257 -48.68 54.63 -112.55
CA SER A 257 -47.32 55.18 -112.64
C SER A 257 -46.85 55.89 -111.35
N TYR A 258 -47.67 55.95 -110.30
CA TYR A 258 -47.37 56.67 -109.06
C TYR A 258 -46.84 55.72 -107.97
N THR A 259 -45.76 56.12 -107.30
CA THR A 259 -45.11 55.38 -106.20
C THR A 259 -44.93 56.30 -104.99
N ALA A 260 -45.21 55.80 -103.79
CA ALA A 260 -45.06 56.50 -102.52
C ALA A 260 -44.22 55.67 -101.53
N VAL A 261 -43.23 56.30 -100.90
CA VAL A 261 -42.34 55.67 -99.90
C VAL A 261 -42.92 55.85 -98.50
N GLY A 262 -42.82 54.82 -97.65
CA GLY A 262 -43.36 54.80 -96.28
C GLY A 262 -42.28 54.71 -95.18
N PRO A 263 -42.71 54.57 -93.91
CA PRO A 263 -41.83 54.56 -92.72
C PRO A 263 -41.03 53.25 -92.50
N ASN A 264 -40.14 53.26 -91.50
CA ASN A 264 -39.30 52.11 -91.10
C ASN A 264 -39.35 51.82 -89.57
N ALA A 265 -38.88 50.65 -89.12
CA ALA A 265 -38.90 50.21 -87.71
C ALA A 265 -37.80 49.16 -87.38
N THR A 266 -37.47 48.95 -86.10
CA THR A 266 -36.49 47.94 -85.62
C THR A 266 -36.92 47.20 -84.36
N ALA A 267 -36.59 45.91 -84.20
CA ALA A 267 -36.88 45.12 -82.99
C ALA A 267 -35.89 43.95 -82.79
N TRP A 268 -35.83 43.40 -81.56
CA TRP A 268 -35.07 42.19 -81.20
C TRP A 268 -36.03 41.00 -80.99
N THR A 269 -35.61 39.78 -81.34
CA THR A 269 -36.24 38.52 -80.89
C THR A 269 -35.78 38.13 -79.48
N TYR A 270 -36.57 37.34 -78.73
CA TYR A 270 -36.16 36.86 -77.40
C TYR A 270 -34.92 35.92 -77.44
N PRO A 271 -34.03 35.97 -76.43
CA PRO A 271 -32.97 34.97 -76.24
C PRO A 271 -33.51 33.64 -75.69
N LEU A 272 -32.70 32.58 -75.76
CA LEU A 272 -32.99 31.28 -75.13
C LEU A 272 -32.34 31.19 -73.73
N SER A 273 -32.95 30.42 -72.83
CA SER A 273 -32.44 30.19 -71.47
C SER A 273 -31.24 29.22 -71.46
N PRO A 274 -30.29 29.36 -70.52
CA PRO A 274 -29.21 28.39 -70.32
C PRO A 274 -29.77 27.03 -69.87
N GLY A 275 -29.23 25.94 -70.41
CA GLY A 275 -29.61 24.58 -70.00
C GLY A 275 -28.68 24.00 -68.93
N ASN A 276 -29.08 22.87 -68.35
CA ASN A 276 -28.25 22.01 -67.48
C ASN A 276 -27.39 22.78 -66.44
N VAL A 277 -28.02 23.67 -65.67
CA VAL A 277 -27.32 24.47 -64.66
C VAL A 277 -27.01 23.60 -63.43
N THR A 278 -25.73 23.39 -63.12
CA THR A 278 -25.26 22.57 -61.99
C THR A 278 -24.32 23.38 -61.10
N LEU A 279 -24.38 23.15 -59.79
CA LEU A 279 -23.49 23.74 -58.79
C LEU A 279 -22.82 22.61 -58.01
N ASN A 280 -21.50 22.50 -58.09
CA ASN A 280 -20.71 21.44 -57.46
C ASN A 280 -19.61 22.04 -56.56
N SER A 281 -19.04 21.25 -55.66
CA SER A 281 -17.80 21.62 -54.97
C SER A 281 -16.65 21.78 -55.97
N ALA A 282 -15.78 22.76 -55.72
CA ALA A 282 -14.53 22.96 -56.43
C ALA A 282 -13.34 22.54 -55.53
N GLU A 283 -12.11 22.70 -56.01
CA GLU A 283 -10.90 22.15 -55.37
C GLU A 283 -10.58 22.77 -53.99
N GLU A 284 -11.12 23.96 -53.67
CA GLU A 284 -10.93 24.63 -52.38
C GLU A 284 -12.16 24.46 -51.47
N GLN A 285 -11.93 24.21 -50.18
CA GLN A 285 -12.95 23.93 -49.16
C GLN A 285 -14.08 24.99 -49.07
N ASN A 286 -13.77 26.25 -49.44
CA ASN A 286 -14.67 27.40 -49.42
C ASN A 286 -15.07 27.84 -50.84
N SER A 287 -15.13 26.92 -51.81
CA SER A 287 -15.43 27.21 -53.21
C SER A 287 -16.47 26.30 -53.84
N LEU A 288 -17.37 26.87 -54.64
CA LEU A 288 -18.36 26.16 -55.44
C LEU A 288 -18.25 26.60 -56.91
N GLN A 289 -18.34 25.65 -57.83
CA GLN A 289 -18.33 25.93 -59.26
C GLN A 289 -19.70 25.71 -59.89
N ALA A 290 -20.22 26.77 -60.52
CA ALA A 290 -21.40 26.72 -61.36
C ALA A 290 -21.01 26.38 -62.81
N ARG A 291 -21.78 25.51 -63.46
CA ARG A 291 -21.66 25.19 -64.90
C ARG A 291 -23.03 25.16 -65.56
N TRP A 292 -23.12 25.50 -66.84
CA TRP A 292 -24.36 25.48 -67.63
C TRP A 292 -24.08 25.20 -69.11
N SER A 293 -25.06 24.65 -69.84
CA SER A 293 -24.95 24.53 -71.29
C SER A 293 -25.37 25.82 -72.00
N ILE A 294 -24.52 26.25 -72.94
CA ILE A 294 -24.73 27.43 -73.77
C ILE A 294 -25.88 27.16 -74.76
N PRO A 295 -26.96 27.99 -74.78
CA PRO A 295 -28.07 27.81 -75.71
C PRO A 295 -27.78 28.48 -77.06
N GLY A 296 -28.40 27.95 -78.12
CA GLY A 296 -28.26 28.50 -79.47
C GLY A 296 -28.88 29.89 -79.63
N GLY A 297 -28.26 30.74 -80.46
CA GLY A 297 -28.67 32.12 -80.68
C GLY A 297 -27.74 33.14 -80.02
N GLN A 298 -28.01 34.42 -80.27
CA GLN A 298 -27.16 35.52 -79.86
C GLN A 298 -27.50 36.01 -78.44
N ARG A 299 -26.48 36.43 -77.71
CA ARG A 299 -26.52 36.89 -76.31
C ARG A 299 -25.31 37.77 -76.05
N ASP A 300 -25.46 38.75 -75.17
CA ASP A 300 -24.39 39.69 -74.83
C ASP A 300 -23.51 39.11 -73.71
N PHE A 301 -24.13 38.59 -72.65
CA PHE A 301 -23.48 38.00 -71.49
C PHE A 301 -24.43 37.10 -70.68
N TYR A 302 -23.87 36.35 -69.74
CA TYR A 302 -24.60 35.72 -68.65
C TYR A 302 -24.43 36.52 -67.36
N LEU A 303 -25.53 36.73 -66.64
CA LEU A 303 -25.51 37.17 -65.25
C LEU A 303 -25.71 35.94 -64.37
N VAL A 304 -24.69 35.55 -63.61
CA VAL A 304 -24.74 34.42 -62.68
C VAL A 304 -24.89 34.95 -61.26
N THR A 305 -25.97 34.58 -60.59
CA THR A 305 -26.29 34.97 -59.22
C THR A 305 -26.20 33.74 -58.32
N LEU A 306 -25.27 33.75 -57.37
CA LEU A 306 -25.26 32.80 -56.26
C LEU A 306 -26.24 33.28 -55.18
N CYS A 307 -26.99 32.34 -54.65
CA CYS A 307 -27.98 32.53 -53.60
C CYS A 307 -27.61 31.67 -52.38
N GLU A 308 -27.78 32.22 -51.18
CA GLU A 308 -27.52 31.54 -49.89
C GLU A 308 -28.82 31.08 -49.24
N GLY A 309 -28.81 29.87 -48.70
CA GLY A 309 -29.96 29.26 -48.03
C GLY A 309 -31.11 28.86 -48.96
N GLU A 310 -32.15 28.26 -48.37
CA GLU A 310 -33.35 27.80 -49.09
C GLU A 310 -34.22 28.99 -49.57
N ASP A 311 -34.22 30.09 -48.81
CA ASP A 311 -34.85 31.38 -49.16
C ASP A 311 -34.22 32.09 -50.37
N SER A 312 -33.16 31.49 -50.96
CA SER A 312 -32.54 31.93 -52.22
C SER A 312 -32.04 33.38 -52.19
N ILE A 313 -31.48 33.82 -51.06
CA ILE A 313 -31.04 35.21 -50.84
C ILE A 313 -29.83 35.49 -51.73
N PRO A 314 -29.89 36.45 -52.69
CA PRO A 314 -28.80 36.70 -53.62
C PRO A 314 -27.57 37.29 -52.90
N THR A 315 -26.53 36.48 -52.74
CA THR A 315 -25.29 36.85 -52.04
C THR A 315 -24.24 37.43 -52.97
N ARG A 316 -24.12 36.92 -54.21
CA ARG A 316 -23.06 37.36 -55.13
C ARG A 316 -23.48 37.23 -56.59
N ASN A 317 -23.28 38.30 -57.36
CA ASN A 317 -23.55 38.36 -58.79
C ASN A 317 -22.24 38.51 -59.58
N ILE A 318 -22.08 37.74 -60.65
CA ILE A 318 -20.94 37.78 -61.56
C ILE A 318 -21.46 37.86 -62.99
N SER A 319 -21.00 38.86 -63.75
CA SER A 319 -21.23 38.94 -65.20
C SER A 319 -20.13 38.20 -65.93
N VAL A 320 -20.50 37.18 -66.71
CA VAL A 320 -19.58 36.32 -67.46
C VAL A 320 -19.87 36.49 -68.95
N GLY A 321 -18.83 36.64 -69.77
CA GLY A 321 -18.98 36.87 -71.22
C GLY A 321 -19.76 35.74 -71.91
N GLY A 322 -20.49 36.06 -72.98
CA GLY A 322 -21.47 35.17 -73.60
C GLY A 322 -20.98 33.77 -73.96
N ASP A 323 -19.69 33.57 -74.26
CA ASP A 323 -19.13 32.28 -74.67
C ASP A 323 -18.61 31.39 -73.52
N ASN A 324 -18.77 31.83 -72.27
CA ASN A 324 -18.38 31.04 -71.09
C ASN A 324 -19.53 30.14 -70.62
N ASP A 325 -19.17 28.94 -70.15
CA ASP A 325 -20.06 27.88 -69.69
C ASP A 325 -19.98 27.61 -68.18
N GLN A 326 -19.09 28.31 -67.46
CA GLN A 326 -18.80 28.09 -66.05
C GLN A 326 -18.33 29.34 -65.30
N VAL A 327 -18.49 29.35 -63.98
CA VAL A 327 -17.86 30.31 -63.06
C VAL A 327 -17.63 29.67 -61.68
N THR A 328 -16.50 29.99 -61.04
CA THR A 328 -16.19 29.54 -59.68
C THR A 328 -16.40 30.67 -58.67
N PHE A 329 -17.09 30.38 -57.59
CA PHE A 329 -17.29 31.28 -56.45
C PHE A 329 -16.30 30.92 -55.35
N HIS A 330 -15.36 31.82 -55.04
CA HIS A 330 -14.37 31.64 -53.98
C HIS A 330 -14.70 32.47 -52.73
N GLY A 331 -14.30 31.99 -51.56
CA GLY A 331 -14.46 32.70 -50.29
C GLY A 331 -15.88 32.61 -49.72
N LEU A 332 -16.53 31.47 -49.91
CA LEU A 332 -17.86 31.18 -49.34
C LEU A 332 -17.74 30.76 -47.86
N SER A 333 -18.86 30.84 -47.14
CA SER A 333 -18.95 30.33 -45.76
C SER A 333 -18.78 28.80 -45.77
N PRO A 334 -17.95 28.19 -44.91
CA PRO A 334 -17.86 26.73 -44.80
C PRO A 334 -19.16 26.13 -44.25
N GLY A 335 -19.47 24.89 -44.64
CA GLY A 335 -20.62 24.13 -44.12
C GLY A 335 -22.00 24.74 -44.42
N GLN A 336 -22.12 25.58 -45.45
CA GLN A 336 -23.32 26.37 -45.77
C GLN A 336 -23.91 25.94 -47.12
N GLN A 337 -25.25 25.99 -47.22
CA GLN A 337 -25.99 25.66 -48.43
C GLN A 337 -26.14 26.87 -49.37
N TYR A 338 -25.87 26.66 -50.66
CA TYR A 338 -25.99 27.64 -51.74
C TYR A 338 -26.73 27.07 -52.97
N SER A 339 -27.33 27.93 -53.78
CA SER A 339 -27.90 27.61 -55.10
C SER A 339 -27.46 28.67 -56.13
N VAL A 340 -27.56 28.39 -57.43
CA VAL A 340 -27.17 29.35 -58.47
C VAL A 340 -28.24 29.54 -59.56
N GLN A 341 -28.44 30.80 -59.95
CA GLN A 341 -29.26 31.22 -61.08
C GLN A 341 -28.36 31.79 -62.19
N VAL A 342 -28.53 31.31 -63.42
CA VAL A 342 -27.81 31.82 -64.61
C VAL A 342 -28.83 32.50 -65.52
N VAL A 343 -28.59 33.76 -65.90
CA VAL A 343 -29.50 34.56 -66.74
C VAL A 343 -28.79 34.98 -68.03
N ALA A 344 -29.22 34.46 -69.17
CA ALA A 344 -28.80 34.92 -70.49
C ALA A 344 -29.45 36.29 -70.80
N VAL A 345 -28.67 37.24 -71.29
CA VAL A 345 -29.13 38.59 -71.66
C VAL A 345 -28.87 38.86 -73.14
N ALA A 346 -29.86 39.40 -73.85
CA ALA A 346 -29.72 39.90 -75.23
C ALA A 346 -30.52 41.19 -75.38
N GLY A 347 -29.82 42.32 -75.45
CA GLY A 347 -30.43 43.65 -75.41
C GLY A 347 -31.31 43.85 -74.17
N PRO A 348 -32.60 44.24 -74.31
CA PRO A 348 -33.50 44.43 -73.17
C PRO A 348 -34.07 43.12 -72.60
N TYR A 349 -33.84 41.96 -73.25
CA TYR A 349 -34.51 40.70 -72.92
C TYR A 349 -33.61 39.73 -72.16
N ARG A 350 -34.23 38.93 -71.28
CA ARG A 350 -33.56 38.04 -70.33
C ARG A 350 -34.23 36.67 -70.29
N ALA A 351 -33.45 35.61 -70.13
CA ALA A 351 -33.95 34.24 -69.94
C ALA A 351 -33.09 33.48 -68.92
N SER A 352 -33.70 32.85 -67.92
CA SER A 352 -33.00 32.25 -66.77
C SER A 352 -33.05 30.72 -66.71
N GLY A 353 -32.05 30.13 -66.06
CA GLY A 353 -31.98 28.74 -65.61
C GLY A 353 -31.47 28.67 -64.16
N HIS A 354 -31.79 27.59 -63.45
CA HIS A 354 -31.52 27.44 -62.01
C HIS A 354 -30.89 26.07 -61.72
N SER A 355 -30.00 26.00 -60.73
CA SER A 355 -29.43 24.73 -60.24
C SER A 355 -30.21 24.12 -59.08
N ALA A 356 -29.92 22.85 -58.78
CA ALA A 356 -30.13 22.32 -57.44
C ALA A 356 -29.17 22.97 -56.42
N ALA A 357 -29.50 22.87 -55.13
CA ALA A 357 -28.65 23.39 -54.06
C ALA A 357 -27.45 22.47 -53.76
N ALA A 358 -26.33 23.07 -53.39
CA ALA A 358 -25.08 22.40 -53.01
C ALA A 358 -24.53 22.97 -51.69
N TRP A 359 -23.67 22.20 -51.03
CA TRP A 359 -23.07 22.57 -49.74
C TRP A 359 -21.56 22.78 -49.89
N THR A 360 -21.02 23.78 -49.20
CA THR A 360 -19.57 23.87 -48.94
C THR A 360 -19.16 22.88 -47.85
N GLU A 361 -17.88 22.48 -47.83
CA GLU A 361 -17.39 21.57 -46.81
C GLU A 361 -17.36 22.24 -45.41
N PRO A 362 -17.75 21.54 -44.33
CA PRO A 362 -17.76 22.10 -42.99
C PRO A 362 -16.35 22.22 -42.40
N GLN A 363 -16.16 23.19 -41.50
CA GLN A 363 -14.86 23.47 -40.89
C GLN A 363 -14.64 22.62 -39.63
N ALA A 364 -13.50 21.92 -39.54
CA ALA A 364 -13.17 21.11 -38.36
C ALA A 364 -13.03 21.99 -37.09
N PRO A 365 -13.61 21.58 -35.95
CA PRO A 365 -13.69 22.46 -34.78
C PRO A 365 -12.35 22.69 -34.09
N SER A 366 -12.13 23.92 -33.61
CA SER A 366 -10.94 24.34 -32.89
C SER A 366 -11.11 24.24 -31.37
N GLY A 367 -10.04 24.53 -30.61
CA GLY A 367 -10.10 24.61 -29.15
C GLY A 367 -10.45 23.31 -28.41
N VAL A 368 -10.37 22.14 -29.07
CA VAL A 368 -10.80 20.84 -28.50
C VAL A 368 -10.02 20.50 -27.23
N ARG A 369 -10.75 20.27 -26.14
CA ARG A 369 -10.24 19.94 -24.80
C ARG A 369 -11.03 18.77 -24.23
N LEU A 370 -10.35 17.92 -23.45
CA LEU A 370 -10.94 16.80 -22.73
C LEU A 370 -10.43 16.82 -21.29
N SER A 371 -11.31 16.94 -20.30
CA SER A 371 -10.95 17.07 -18.88
C SER A 371 -11.80 16.19 -17.98
N SER A 372 -11.15 15.46 -17.07
CA SER A 372 -11.83 14.64 -16.05
C SER A 372 -12.31 15.43 -14.83
N GLN A 373 -11.83 16.68 -14.63
CA GLN A 373 -12.20 17.55 -13.49
C GLN A 373 -12.16 16.86 -12.10
N GLY A 374 -11.19 15.96 -11.87
CA GLY A 374 -11.10 15.20 -10.61
C GLY A 374 -12.01 13.97 -10.52
N SER A 375 -12.80 13.67 -11.56
CA SER A 375 -13.80 12.61 -11.53
C SER A 375 -13.26 11.26 -12.05
N PRO A 376 -13.57 10.14 -11.37
CA PRO A 376 -13.21 8.81 -11.84
C PRO A 376 -14.16 8.26 -12.91
N HIS A 377 -15.36 8.81 -13.05
CA HIS A 377 -16.40 8.28 -13.94
C HIS A 377 -16.79 9.21 -15.09
N ARG A 378 -16.10 10.35 -15.24
CA ARG A 378 -16.53 11.44 -16.12
C ARG A 378 -15.41 12.05 -16.91
N LEU A 379 -15.75 12.46 -18.14
CA LEU A 379 -14.94 13.34 -18.98
C LEU A 379 -15.84 14.41 -19.58
N LEU A 380 -15.50 15.68 -19.36
CA LEU A 380 -16.04 16.82 -20.09
C LEU A 380 -15.20 17.03 -21.34
N ALA A 381 -15.83 16.87 -22.51
CA ALA A 381 -15.31 17.34 -23.77
C ALA A 381 -15.84 18.76 -24.05
N SER A 382 -15.00 19.65 -24.58
CA SER A 382 -15.41 20.99 -25.02
C SER A 382 -14.59 21.45 -26.22
N TRP A 383 -15.21 22.18 -27.13
CA TRP A 383 -14.60 22.73 -28.35
C TRP A 383 -15.15 24.13 -28.63
N GLU A 384 -14.59 24.82 -29.61
CA GLU A 384 -15.11 26.11 -30.10
C GLU A 384 -16.18 25.89 -31.18
N GLU A 385 -17.16 26.79 -31.29
CA GLU A 385 -18.20 26.68 -32.33
C GLU A 385 -17.58 26.76 -33.73
N ALA A 386 -17.96 25.84 -34.61
CA ALA A 386 -17.42 25.75 -35.96
C ALA A 386 -18.53 25.65 -37.01
N ALA A 387 -18.23 26.09 -38.23
CA ALA A 387 -19.20 26.28 -39.29
C ALA A 387 -19.73 24.94 -39.85
N GLY A 388 -21.03 24.70 -39.65
CA GLY A 388 -21.80 23.54 -40.07
C GLY A 388 -23.14 23.43 -39.31
N GLU A 389 -23.88 22.35 -39.54
CA GLU A 389 -25.20 22.07 -38.94
C GLU A 389 -25.08 21.46 -37.53
N GLY A 390 -24.02 20.68 -37.28
CA GLY A 390 -23.82 20.01 -36.00
C GLY A 390 -22.48 19.30 -35.87
N TYR A 391 -22.34 18.52 -34.80
CA TYR A 391 -21.15 17.76 -34.46
C TYR A 391 -21.45 16.27 -34.36
N LEU A 392 -20.56 15.45 -34.91
CA LEU A 392 -20.43 14.03 -34.59
C LEU A 392 -19.30 13.85 -33.58
N LEU A 393 -19.64 13.25 -32.44
CA LEU A 393 -18.73 12.94 -31.36
C LEU A 393 -18.44 11.44 -31.32
N LEU A 394 -17.16 11.10 -31.18
CA LEU A 394 -16.65 9.76 -30.95
C LEU A 394 -15.95 9.74 -29.59
N LEU A 395 -16.35 8.85 -28.69
CA LEU A 395 -15.49 8.47 -27.55
C LEU A 395 -15.14 6.99 -27.66
N SER A 396 -13.84 6.70 -27.72
CA SER A 396 -13.28 5.36 -27.78
C SER A 396 -12.37 5.09 -26.58
N LEU A 397 -12.42 3.85 -26.09
CA LEU A 397 -11.26 3.24 -25.45
C LEU A 397 -10.22 2.96 -26.54
N ALA A 398 -8.94 2.94 -26.18
CA ALA A 398 -7.86 2.63 -27.12
C ALA A 398 -8.04 1.30 -27.89
N GLU A 399 -8.83 0.35 -27.36
CA GLU A 399 -9.15 -0.94 -27.98
C GLU A 399 -10.63 -1.34 -27.74
N HIS A 400 -11.60 -0.66 -28.39
CA HIS A 400 -13.08 -0.86 -28.30
C HIS A 400 -13.73 -0.45 -26.96
N PRO A 401 -15.06 -0.19 -26.89
CA PRO A 401 -16.03 0.09 -27.95
C PRO A 401 -16.23 1.61 -28.17
N VAL A 402 -17.15 1.96 -29.07
CA VAL A 402 -17.43 3.34 -29.49
C VAL A 402 -18.74 3.86 -28.88
N ARG A 403 -18.72 5.05 -28.28
CA ARG A 403 -19.93 5.87 -28.06
C ARG A 403 -19.99 6.98 -29.11
N ASN A 404 -20.91 6.84 -30.06
CA ASN A 404 -21.30 7.92 -30.97
C ASN A 404 -22.32 8.84 -30.31
N SER A 405 -22.23 10.14 -30.57
CA SER A 405 -23.29 11.11 -30.22
C SER A 405 -23.35 12.20 -31.28
N SER A 406 -24.55 12.53 -31.74
CA SER A 406 -24.80 13.64 -32.67
C SER A 406 -25.42 14.82 -31.91
N LEU A 407 -24.82 16.00 -32.05
CA LEU A 407 -25.27 17.22 -31.37
C LEU A 407 -25.51 18.36 -32.37
N PRO A 408 -26.50 19.24 -32.13
CA PRO A 408 -26.70 20.43 -32.95
C PRO A 408 -25.58 21.47 -32.72
N ARG A 409 -25.32 22.32 -33.72
CA ARG A 409 -24.22 23.32 -33.73
C ARG A 409 -24.10 24.21 -32.49
N ALA A 410 -25.21 24.48 -31.80
CA ALA A 410 -25.26 25.33 -30.60
C ALA A 410 -24.61 24.69 -29.35
N VAL A 411 -24.28 23.40 -29.38
CA VAL A 411 -23.68 22.68 -28.25
C VAL A 411 -22.18 22.53 -28.46
N THR A 412 -21.39 23.25 -27.66
CA THR A 412 -19.92 23.29 -27.71
C THR A 412 -19.24 22.48 -26.60
N SER A 413 -20.01 21.74 -25.79
CA SER A 413 -19.48 20.84 -24.77
C SER A 413 -20.41 19.67 -24.48
N PHE A 414 -19.83 18.54 -24.07
CA PHE A 414 -20.56 17.31 -23.76
C PHE A 414 -19.87 16.53 -22.65
N THR A 415 -20.65 16.07 -21.67
CA THR A 415 -20.14 15.28 -20.53
C THR A 415 -20.44 13.80 -20.75
N TYR A 416 -19.38 13.00 -20.87
CA TYR A 416 -19.50 11.54 -20.87
C TYR A 416 -19.55 11.03 -19.43
N GLU A 417 -20.68 10.43 -19.07
CA GLU A 417 -20.97 9.84 -17.75
C GLU A 417 -20.83 8.31 -17.75
N GLY A 418 -20.55 7.73 -16.57
CA GLY A 418 -20.47 6.27 -16.38
C GLY A 418 -19.23 5.62 -17.01
N LEU A 419 -18.10 6.33 -17.06
CA LEU A 419 -16.84 5.84 -17.58
C LEU A 419 -16.08 4.95 -16.56
N HIS A 420 -15.22 4.08 -17.05
CA HIS A 420 -14.28 3.29 -16.24
C HIS A 420 -13.19 4.19 -15.63
N PRO A 421 -12.90 4.06 -14.31
CA PRO A 421 -11.84 4.81 -13.63
C PRO A 421 -10.41 4.44 -14.04
N GLY A 422 -9.54 5.44 -13.98
CA GLY A 422 -8.12 5.29 -14.28
C GLY A 422 -7.84 4.83 -15.71
N THR A 423 -8.73 5.10 -16.67
CA THR A 423 -8.64 4.61 -18.05
C THR A 423 -8.40 5.77 -19.02
N LEU A 424 -7.56 5.54 -20.02
CA LEU A 424 -7.30 6.47 -21.12
C LEU A 424 -8.40 6.36 -22.17
N TYR A 425 -9.08 7.48 -22.44
CA TYR A 425 -10.05 7.61 -23.52
C TYR A 425 -9.50 8.54 -24.60
N THR A 426 -9.83 8.25 -25.85
CA THR A 426 -9.64 9.15 -26.98
C THR A 426 -11.00 9.70 -27.40
N PHE A 427 -11.10 11.02 -27.43
CA PHE A 427 -12.26 11.77 -27.92
C PHE A 427 -11.94 12.33 -29.30
N GLU A 428 -12.84 12.12 -30.25
CA GLU A 428 -12.78 12.75 -31.57
C GLU A 428 -14.07 13.53 -31.84
N VAL A 429 -13.94 14.68 -32.49
CA VAL A 429 -15.07 15.50 -32.90
C VAL A 429 -14.91 15.98 -34.34
N SER A 430 -15.99 15.90 -35.11
CA SER A 430 -16.09 16.36 -36.50
C SER A 430 -17.34 17.21 -36.67
N THR A 431 -17.32 18.25 -37.50
CA THR A 431 -18.53 18.97 -37.92
C THR A 431 -19.19 18.28 -39.10
N VAL A 432 -20.51 18.44 -39.21
CA VAL A 432 -21.33 17.93 -40.32
C VAL A 432 -22.13 19.05 -40.97
N ALA A 433 -22.26 19.01 -42.30
CA ALA A 433 -23.11 19.91 -43.08
C ALA A 433 -23.62 19.17 -44.33
N GLY A 434 -24.93 18.95 -44.41
CA GLY A 434 -25.53 18.08 -45.43
C GLY A 434 -24.87 16.67 -45.43
N PRO A 435 -24.38 16.18 -46.58
CA PRO A 435 -23.69 14.89 -46.68
C PRO A 435 -22.19 14.95 -46.29
N TYR A 436 -21.63 16.13 -45.99
CA TYR A 436 -20.19 16.31 -45.78
C TYR A 436 -19.82 16.30 -44.30
N THR A 437 -18.67 15.69 -44.00
CA THR A 437 -18.08 15.60 -42.65
C THR A 437 -16.67 16.18 -42.68
N SER A 438 -16.33 17.07 -41.74
CA SER A 438 -14.97 17.61 -41.65
C SER A 438 -13.95 16.55 -41.23
N SER A 439 -12.66 16.85 -41.34
CA SER A 439 -11.61 16.04 -40.72
C SER A 439 -11.79 15.99 -39.18
N PRO A 440 -11.65 14.80 -38.55
CA PRO A 440 -11.82 14.66 -37.11
C PRO A 440 -10.67 15.32 -36.34
N ARG A 441 -10.97 15.88 -35.17
CA ARG A 441 -9.99 16.36 -34.21
C ARG A 441 -9.96 15.46 -32.98
N SER A 442 -8.84 14.77 -32.77
CA SER A 442 -8.65 13.81 -31.69
C SER A 442 -7.82 14.37 -30.53
N ILE A 443 -8.22 14.04 -29.30
CA ILE A 443 -7.46 14.29 -28.07
C ILE A 443 -7.70 13.14 -27.08
N SER A 444 -6.66 12.76 -26.32
CA SER A 444 -6.78 11.69 -25.33
C SER A 444 -6.54 12.20 -23.91
N ASN A 445 -7.31 11.71 -22.93
CA ASN A 445 -7.09 12.00 -21.52
C ASN A 445 -7.60 10.86 -20.61
N TRP A 446 -7.08 10.81 -19.38
CA TRP A 446 -7.37 9.81 -18.37
C TRP A 446 -8.52 10.23 -17.45
N THR A 447 -9.40 9.29 -17.10
CA THR A 447 -10.26 9.42 -15.91
C THR A 447 -9.43 9.25 -14.63
N TYR A 448 -9.87 9.83 -13.51
CA TYR A 448 -9.15 9.65 -12.24
C TYR A 448 -9.18 8.18 -11.78
N PRO A 449 -8.09 7.64 -11.22
CA PRO A 449 -8.09 6.30 -10.65
C PRO A 449 -8.79 6.26 -9.30
N LEU A 450 -9.44 5.13 -8.97
CA LEU A 450 -9.99 4.88 -7.63
C LEU A 450 -8.88 4.47 -6.64
N PRO A 451 -8.99 4.83 -5.35
CA PRO A 451 -8.02 4.45 -4.33
C PRO A 451 -8.01 2.92 -4.13
N PRO A 452 -6.84 2.30 -3.85
CA PRO A 452 -6.72 0.85 -3.68
C PRO A 452 -7.72 0.33 -2.63
N GLU A 453 -8.36 -0.81 -2.89
CA GLU A 453 -9.35 -1.39 -1.98
C GLU A 453 -8.72 -2.33 -0.97
N GLN A 454 -9.31 -2.42 0.22
CA GLN A 454 -8.87 -3.34 1.28
C GLN A 454 -7.35 -3.27 1.55
N LEU A 455 -6.77 -2.06 1.54
CA LEU A 455 -5.37 -1.87 1.94
C LEU A 455 -5.21 -2.37 3.37
N THR A 456 -4.31 -3.34 3.52
CA THR A 456 -3.98 -4.02 4.76
C THR A 456 -2.47 -4.03 4.90
N LEU A 457 -1.99 -3.90 6.13
CA LEU A 457 -0.60 -4.03 6.50
C LEU A 457 -0.51 -5.18 7.51
N SER A 458 0.46 -6.07 7.34
CA SER A 458 0.58 -7.27 8.17
C SER A 458 2.05 -7.67 8.38
N ASN A 459 2.47 -7.89 9.62
CA ASN A 459 3.83 -8.38 9.88
C ASN A 459 4.04 -9.87 9.54
N ARG A 460 2.98 -10.68 9.48
CA ARG A 460 3.03 -12.14 9.28
C ARG A 460 4.01 -12.90 10.20
N GLY A 461 4.32 -12.34 11.38
CA GLY A 461 5.31 -12.88 12.32
C GLY A 461 6.76 -12.43 12.08
N HIS A 462 7.03 -11.59 11.08
CA HIS A 462 8.36 -11.04 10.82
C HIS A 462 8.65 -9.79 11.66
N SER A 463 9.87 -9.70 12.19
CA SER A 463 10.28 -8.63 13.09
C SER A 463 10.87 -7.40 12.39
N THR A 464 11.38 -7.55 11.16
CA THR A 464 12.02 -6.44 10.41
C THR A 464 11.31 -6.14 9.09
N SER A 465 10.12 -6.69 8.88
CA SER A 465 9.33 -6.43 7.68
C SER A 465 7.83 -6.39 7.91
N LEU A 466 7.14 -5.65 7.03
CA LEU A 466 5.69 -5.60 6.93
C LEU A 466 5.28 -5.91 5.49
N GLN A 467 4.30 -6.79 5.31
CA GLN A 467 3.69 -7.02 4.01
C GLN A 467 2.39 -6.22 3.89
N ALA A 468 2.38 -5.29 2.94
CA ALA A 468 1.19 -4.59 2.52
C ALA A 468 0.46 -5.39 1.44
N SER A 469 -0.87 -5.42 1.47
CA SER A 469 -1.72 -6.03 0.45
C SER A 469 -2.98 -5.22 0.20
N TRP A 470 -3.45 -5.20 -1.04
CA TRP A 470 -4.66 -4.48 -1.48
C TRP A 470 -5.29 -5.19 -2.68
N ARG A 471 -6.58 -4.91 -2.93
CA ARG A 471 -7.23 -5.23 -4.20
C ARG A 471 -7.12 -4.05 -5.15
N ALA A 472 -7.00 -4.36 -6.45
CA ALA A 472 -7.03 -3.35 -7.49
C ALA A 472 -8.46 -2.80 -7.64
N ALA A 473 -8.61 -1.48 -7.43
CA ALA A 473 -9.92 -0.82 -7.39
C ALA A 473 -10.55 -0.57 -8.79
N SER A 474 -9.77 -0.63 -9.86
CA SER A 474 -10.26 -0.43 -11.23
C SER A 474 -9.29 -0.98 -12.27
N SER A 475 -9.83 -1.59 -13.33
CA SER A 475 -9.08 -1.96 -14.53
C SER A 475 -8.70 -0.72 -15.34
N GLY A 476 -7.49 -0.21 -15.14
CA GLY A 476 -6.98 0.96 -15.87
C GLY A 476 -5.70 1.55 -15.28
N SER A 477 -5.59 1.56 -13.95
CA SER A 477 -4.45 2.14 -13.23
C SER A 477 -3.11 1.57 -13.71
N THR A 478 -2.14 2.47 -13.92
CA THR A 478 -0.79 2.18 -14.42
C THR A 478 0.17 1.72 -13.30
N GLY A 479 -0.20 1.93 -12.04
CA GLY A 479 0.54 1.44 -10.88
C GLY A 479 0.00 2.00 -9.56
N TYR A 480 0.75 1.79 -8.48
CA TYR A 480 0.48 2.35 -7.16
C TYR A 480 1.72 3.06 -6.61
N THR A 481 1.50 4.11 -5.84
CA THR A 481 2.53 4.91 -5.20
C THR A 481 2.11 5.25 -3.77
N GLY A 482 3.05 5.22 -2.85
CA GLY A 482 2.77 5.43 -1.44
C GLY A 482 3.98 5.80 -0.63
N THR A 483 3.74 6.12 0.63
CA THR A 483 4.76 6.50 1.60
C THR A 483 4.54 5.71 2.88
N LEU A 484 5.61 5.10 3.38
CA LEU A 484 5.65 4.47 4.69
C LEU A 484 6.12 5.51 5.72
N TRP A 485 5.29 5.73 6.73
CA TRP A 485 5.53 6.63 7.84
C TRP A 485 5.75 5.83 9.13
N GLU A 486 6.59 6.35 10.01
CA GLU A 486 6.62 5.94 11.42
C GLU A 486 5.41 6.58 12.13
N THR A 487 4.57 5.79 12.79
CA THR A 487 3.24 6.26 13.19
C THR A 487 3.25 7.29 14.33
N LYS A 488 4.26 7.28 15.21
CA LYS A 488 4.33 8.15 16.40
C LYS A 488 5.07 9.46 16.12
N SER A 489 6.21 9.40 15.44
CA SER A 489 7.03 10.57 15.07
C SER A 489 6.54 11.26 13.79
N GLN A 490 5.74 10.57 12.97
CA GLN A 490 5.35 11.00 11.61
C GLN A 490 6.56 11.21 10.67
N GLU A 491 7.70 10.56 10.96
CA GLU A 491 8.85 10.59 10.07
C GLU A 491 8.64 9.70 8.84
N GLN A 492 9.11 10.20 7.68
CA GLN A 492 9.08 9.47 6.42
C GLN A 492 10.17 8.40 6.39
N VAL A 493 9.76 7.13 6.29
CA VAL A 493 10.68 5.98 6.34
C VAL A 493 11.10 5.54 4.95
N ARG A 494 10.15 5.42 4.02
CA ARG A 494 10.40 4.90 2.66
C ARG A 494 9.27 5.27 1.69
N ASN A 495 9.63 5.60 0.46
CA ASN A 495 8.68 5.69 -0.65
C ASN A 495 8.48 4.32 -1.32
N VAL A 496 7.24 4.04 -1.69
CA VAL A 496 6.81 2.81 -2.37
C VAL A 496 6.29 3.20 -3.76
N THR A 497 6.81 2.53 -4.78
CA THR A 497 6.30 2.63 -6.16
C THR A 497 6.28 1.23 -6.76
N VAL A 498 5.12 0.81 -7.25
CA VAL A 498 4.90 -0.52 -7.83
C VAL A 498 4.08 -0.42 -9.11
N GLY A 499 4.40 -1.26 -10.10
CA GLY A 499 3.77 -1.22 -11.42
C GLY A 499 2.35 -1.83 -11.45
N ARG A 500 1.70 -1.70 -12.60
CA ARG A 500 0.45 -2.40 -12.93
C ARG A 500 0.59 -3.91 -12.69
N GLY A 501 -0.38 -4.50 -11.98
CA GLY A 501 -0.42 -5.94 -11.66
C GLY A 501 0.04 -6.31 -10.24
N TRP A 502 0.72 -5.41 -9.52
CA TRP A 502 1.09 -5.65 -8.12
C TRP A 502 -0.11 -5.43 -7.18
N THR A 503 -0.39 -6.42 -6.33
CA THR A 503 -1.46 -6.40 -5.30
C THR A 503 -0.91 -6.53 -3.87
N ASN A 504 0.41 -6.67 -3.73
CA ASN A 504 1.10 -6.67 -2.45
C ASN A 504 2.53 -6.14 -2.62
N VAL A 505 3.18 -5.77 -1.52
CA VAL A 505 4.62 -5.46 -1.46
C VAL A 505 5.16 -5.73 -0.06
N THR A 506 6.40 -6.22 0.04
CA THR A 506 7.11 -6.38 1.31
C THR A 506 8.01 -5.18 1.58
N LEU A 507 7.90 -4.64 2.79
CA LEU A 507 8.64 -3.48 3.27
C LEU A 507 9.66 -3.99 4.30
N GLU A 508 10.93 -4.06 3.91
CA GLU A 508 12.02 -4.65 4.70
C GLU A 508 12.92 -3.59 5.36
N ASN A 509 13.77 -4.05 6.28
CA ASN A 509 14.69 -3.24 7.09
C ASN A 509 13.98 -2.25 8.02
N LEU A 510 12.83 -2.68 8.57
CA LEU A 510 12.07 -1.96 9.58
C LEU A 510 12.56 -2.32 11.00
N VAL A 511 12.30 -1.43 11.94
CA VAL A 511 12.63 -1.59 13.37
C VAL A 511 11.63 -2.57 14.01
N PRO A 512 12.05 -3.59 14.77
CA PRO A 512 11.13 -4.49 15.48
C PRO A 512 10.27 -3.80 16.53
N GLY A 513 9.06 -4.32 16.74
CA GLY A 513 8.12 -3.80 17.76
C GLY A 513 7.65 -2.36 17.53
N ARG A 514 7.80 -1.82 16.32
CA ARG A 514 7.46 -0.43 15.97
C ARG A 514 6.24 -0.35 15.07
N GLN A 515 5.39 0.64 15.30
CA GLN A 515 4.20 0.90 14.49
C GLN A 515 4.54 1.73 13.25
N TYR A 516 4.05 1.28 12.10
CA TYR A 516 4.17 1.99 10.83
C TYR A 516 2.79 2.18 10.18
N THR A 517 2.64 3.29 9.47
CA THR A 517 1.47 3.62 8.65
C THR A 517 1.88 3.69 7.19
N LEU A 518 1.32 2.84 6.34
CA LEU A 518 1.48 2.94 4.90
C LEU A 518 0.29 3.72 4.31
N GLU A 519 0.59 4.80 3.59
CA GLU A 519 -0.37 5.52 2.77
C GLU A 519 -0.14 5.20 1.29
N MET A 520 -1.17 4.74 0.58
CA MET A 520 -1.07 4.33 -0.82
C MET A 520 -2.18 4.95 -1.68
N ALA A 521 -1.81 5.43 -2.86
CA ALA A 521 -2.68 5.91 -3.91
C ALA A 521 -2.47 5.12 -5.20
N ALA A 522 -3.53 4.96 -5.98
CA ALA A 522 -3.46 4.46 -7.34
C ALA A 522 -3.03 5.58 -8.30
N VAL A 523 -2.31 5.23 -9.36
CA VAL A 523 -1.85 6.15 -10.40
C VAL A 523 -2.43 5.73 -11.74
N ALA A 524 -2.87 6.69 -12.55
CA ALA A 524 -3.25 6.51 -13.94
C ALA A 524 -2.77 7.72 -14.75
N GLY A 525 -1.71 7.52 -15.55
CA GLY A 525 -1.02 8.61 -16.22
C GLY A 525 -0.50 9.65 -15.19
N PRO A 526 -0.84 10.95 -15.34
CA PRO A 526 -0.43 11.99 -14.39
C PRO A 526 -1.31 12.04 -13.11
N TYR A 527 -2.47 11.38 -13.09
CA TYR A 527 -3.43 11.52 -12.00
C TYR A 527 -3.20 10.50 -10.88
N ARG A 528 -3.42 10.95 -9.65
CA ARG A 528 -3.36 10.16 -8.42
C ARG A 528 -4.74 10.11 -7.77
N SER A 529 -5.11 8.97 -7.21
CA SER A 529 -6.28 8.84 -6.34
C SER A 529 -6.05 9.55 -5.00
N PRO A 530 -7.09 9.76 -4.19
CA PRO A 530 -6.93 9.94 -2.75
C PRO A 530 -6.08 8.80 -2.16
N VAL A 531 -5.34 9.07 -1.08
CA VAL A 531 -4.60 8.03 -0.35
C VAL A 531 -5.55 7.18 0.49
N ARG A 532 -5.27 5.88 0.59
CA ARG A 532 -5.79 5.02 1.65
C ARG A 532 -4.64 4.67 2.60
N SER A 533 -4.90 4.72 3.90
CA SER A 533 -3.94 4.37 4.94
C SER A 533 -4.23 2.98 5.54
N ALA A 534 -3.18 2.29 5.97
CA ALA A 534 -3.24 1.10 6.81
C ALA A 534 -2.04 1.11 7.77
N SER A 535 -2.27 0.73 9.02
CA SER A 535 -1.24 0.72 10.07
C SER A 535 -1.13 -0.64 10.72
N ASP A 536 0.09 -1.09 10.98
CA ASP A 536 0.40 -2.30 11.73
C ASP A 536 1.76 -2.15 12.44
N TRP A 537 2.05 -3.03 13.39
CA TRP A 537 3.30 -3.10 14.11
C TRP A 537 4.18 -4.21 13.54
N THR A 538 5.49 -3.96 13.39
CA THR A 538 6.46 -5.06 13.18
C THR A 538 6.47 -5.99 14.39
N TYR A 539 6.72 -7.28 14.17
CA TYR A 539 6.70 -8.24 15.26
C TYR A 539 7.87 -7.97 16.23
N PRO A 540 7.68 -7.96 17.56
CA PRO A 540 8.78 -7.70 18.49
C PRO A 540 9.78 -8.86 18.47
N LEU A 541 11.07 -8.55 18.51
CA LEU A 541 12.14 -9.55 18.51
C LEU A 541 12.21 -10.24 19.88
N ALA A 542 12.25 -11.58 19.92
CA ALA A 542 12.34 -12.32 21.17
C ALA A 542 13.60 -11.92 21.98
N PRO A 543 13.52 -11.77 23.32
CA PRO A 543 14.68 -11.46 24.14
C PRO A 543 15.79 -12.51 23.98
N ALA A 544 17.00 -12.04 23.66
CA ALA A 544 18.22 -12.83 23.62
C ALA A 544 18.90 -12.85 25.00
N GLY A 545 19.90 -13.72 25.18
CA GLY A 545 20.71 -13.79 26.41
C GLY A 545 19.92 -14.13 27.68
N VAL A 546 18.69 -14.65 27.55
CA VAL A 546 17.84 -14.94 28.72
C VAL A 546 18.50 -16.01 29.57
N THR A 547 18.94 -15.59 30.74
CA THR A 547 19.61 -16.42 31.73
C THR A 547 18.89 -16.30 33.06
N LEU A 548 18.87 -17.41 33.78
CA LEU A 548 18.38 -17.49 35.15
C LEU A 548 19.56 -18.00 35.97
N THR A 549 19.92 -17.26 37.02
CA THR A 549 21.13 -17.53 37.79
C THR A 549 20.85 -17.49 39.28
N ASN A 550 21.66 -18.22 40.05
CA ASN A 550 21.56 -18.21 41.50
C ASN A 550 22.84 -17.69 42.18
N THR A 551 22.73 -16.57 42.89
CA THR A 551 23.80 -15.97 43.70
C THR A 551 23.92 -16.61 45.10
N ARG A 552 23.93 -17.95 45.16
CA ARG A 552 23.94 -18.77 46.39
C ARG A 552 22.77 -18.50 47.36
N ARG A 553 21.60 -18.13 46.84
CA ARG A 553 20.38 -17.85 47.62
C ARG A 553 19.42 -19.05 47.59
N PRO A 554 18.95 -19.55 48.74
CA PRO A 554 17.99 -20.66 48.78
C PRO A 554 16.56 -20.24 48.38
N MET A 555 16.20 -18.96 48.53
CA MET A 555 14.83 -18.47 48.28
C MET A 555 14.74 -17.43 47.16
N GLY A 556 15.71 -17.36 46.25
CA GLY A 556 15.65 -16.40 45.15
C GLY A 556 16.53 -16.75 43.96
N LEU A 557 16.13 -16.21 42.80
CA LEU A 557 16.80 -16.37 41.51
C LEU A 557 16.81 -15.02 40.79
N SER A 558 17.92 -14.71 40.13
CA SER A 558 18.09 -13.47 39.35
C SER A 558 18.07 -13.80 37.87
N ALA A 559 17.08 -13.23 37.19
CA ALA A 559 16.89 -13.27 35.75
C ALA A 559 17.62 -12.09 35.10
N PHE A 560 18.26 -12.36 33.96
CA PHE A 560 18.91 -11.37 33.11
C PHE A 560 18.59 -11.65 31.65
N TRP A 561 18.52 -10.62 30.82
CA TRP A 561 18.33 -10.73 29.38
C TRP A 561 18.97 -9.54 28.67
N ASP A 562 19.34 -9.74 27.41
CA ASP A 562 19.98 -8.70 26.61
C ASP A 562 19.02 -7.54 26.31
N LYS A 563 19.59 -6.37 25.98
CA LYS A 563 18.80 -5.27 25.41
C LYS A 563 18.23 -5.72 24.06
N THR A 564 16.91 -5.82 23.98
CA THR A 564 16.18 -6.13 22.74
C THR A 564 16.42 -5.06 21.68
N ALA A 565 16.61 -5.49 20.43
CA ALA A 565 16.64 -4.59 19.29
C ALA A 565 15.21 -4.20 18.90
N GLY A 566 14.98 -2.89 18.77
CA GLY A 566 13.67 -2.31 18.45
C GLY A 566 12.94 -1.73 19.64
N ASP A 567 11.67 -1.42 19.43
CA ASP A 567 10.81 -0.80 20.44
C ASP A 567 10.10 -1.86 21.28
N VAL A 568 9.94 -1.56 22.57
CA VAL A 568 9.30 -2.43 23.56
C VAL A 568 8.40 -1.57 24.44
N ASP A 569 7.20 -2.06 24.75
CA ASP A 569 6.31 -1.43 25.72
C ASP A 569 6.56 -1.98 27.14
N GLN A 570 6.74 -3.31 27.26
CA GLN A 570 6.99 -4.00 28.53
C GLN A 570 7.52 -5.44 28.32
N PHE A 571 8.12 -6.02 29.36
CA PHE A 571 8.42 -7.46 29.42
C PHE A 571 7.51 -8.16 30.43
N HIS A 572 6.96 -9.32 30.06
CA HIS A 572 6.20 -10.20 30.93
C HIS A 572 7.03 -11.46 31.24
N LEU A 573 7.44 -11.59 32.50
CA LEU A 573 8.20 -12.73 33.01
C LEU A 573 7.24 -13.75 33.61
N GLN A 574 7.38 -15.00 33.20
CA GLN A 574 6.65 -16.14 33.73
C GLN A 574 7.66 -17.13 34.35
N LEU A 575 7.67 -17.22 35.68
CA LEU A 575 8.49 -18.18 36.42
C LEU A 575 7.59 -19.29 36.99
N TYR A 576 7.87 -20.55 36.67
CA TYR A 576 7.11 -21.69 37.19
C TYR A 576 8.02 -22.85 37.55
N SER A 577 7.49 -23.82 38.30
CA SER A 577 8.18 -25.06 38.63
C SER A 577 7.30 -26.25 38.27
N LYS A 578 7.90 -27.39 37.90
CA LYS A 578 7.14 -28.63 37.66
C LYS A 578 6.64 -29.28 38.95
N SER A 579 7.25 -28.97 40.10
CA SER A 579 6.90 -29.55 41.40
C SER A 579 5.99 -28.68 42.27
N HIS A 580 5.70 -27.44 41.84
CA HIS A 580 4.84 -26.51 42.55
C HIS A 580 3.89 -25.84 41.56
N ALA A 581 2.58 -25.95 41.78
CA ALA A 581 1.56 -25.42 40.86
C ALA A 581 1.53 -23.88 40.75
N ALA A 582 2.13 -23.17 41.71
CA ALA A 582 2.14 -21.71 41.73
C ALA A 582 3.14 -21.12 40.71
N GLN A 583 2.64 -20.75 39.54
CA GLN A 583 3.35 -19.90 38.58
C GLN A 583 3.34 -18.44 39.05
N ARG A 584 4.49 -17.76 38.96
CA ARG A 584 4.66 -16.35 39.31
C ARG A 584 4.87 -15.53 38.05
N ASN A 585 3.91 -14.64 37.80
CA ASN A 585 3.90 -13.74 36.66
C ASN A 585 4.22 -12.31 37.12
N THR A 586 5.06 -11.59 36.37
CA THR A 586 5.47 -10.21 36.68
C THR A 586 5.68 -9.45 35.39
N SER A 587 5.11 -8.25 35.26
CA SER A 587 5.49 -7.30 34.22
C SER A 587 6.56 -6.34 34.73
N VAL A 588 7.50 -5.98 33.86
CA VAL A 588 8.51 -4.94 34.10
C VAL A 588 8.56 -3.98 32.92
N GLY A 589 9.06 -2.77 33.15
CA GLY A 589 9.14 -1.72 32.14
C GLY A 589 10.11 -2.04 30.99
N PRO A 590 10.07 -1.24 29.91
CA PRO A 590 10.80 -1.54 28.67
C PRO A 590 12.32 -1.35 28.78
N ASN A 591 12.78 -0.58 29.78
CA ASN A 591 14.20 -0.35 30.07
C ASN A 591 14.74 -1.31 31.15
N THR A 592 13.97 -2.32 31.55
CA THR A 592 14.40 -3.31 32.56
C THR A 592 15.05 -4.51 31.87
N HIS A 593 16.27 -4.85 32.29
CA HIS A 593 17.08 -5.96 31.74
C HIS A 593 17.42 -7.04 32.79
N ASN A 594 16.97 -6.86 34.03
CA ASN A 594 17.14 -7.81 35.11
C ASN A 594 15.92 -7.84 36.04
N PHE A 595 15.69 -8.97 36.70
CA PHE A 595 14.67 -9.08 37.73
C PHE A 595 15.05 -10.17 38.74
N THR A 596 14.85 -9.91 40.04
CA THR A 596 15.12 -10.92 41.07
C THR A 596 13.83 -11.41 41.71
N PHE A 597 13.54 -12.70 41.53
CA PHE A 597 12.45 -13.38 42.20
C PHE A 597 12.88 -13.74 43.63
N LEU A 598 12.04 -13.41 44.62
CA LEU A 598 12.29 -13.63 46.06
C LEU A 598 11.12 -14.39 46.70
N GLY A 599 11.40 -15.21 47.71
CA GLY A 599 10.40 -16.07 48.34
C GLY A 599 10.05 -17.28 47.49
N LEU A 600 11.06 -17.86 46.83
CA LEU A 600 10.95 -19.13 46.11
C LEU A 600 11.20 -20.32 47.04
N SER A 601 10.67 -21.49 46.70
CA SER A 601 10.94 -22.75 47.42
C SER A 601 12.41 -23.16 47.27
N PRO A 602 13.13 -23.51 48.36
CA PRO A 602 14.49 -24.02 48.28
C PRO A 602 14.67 -25.34 47.52
N GLY A 603 15.89 -25.56 47.04
CA GLY A 603 16.32 -26.75 46.29
C GLY A 603 15.57 -27.04 44.98
N THR A 604 14.73 -26.13 44.49
CA THR A 604 13.70 -26.39 43.47
C THR A 604 14.13 -25.83 42.11
N GLN A 605 13.95 -26.63 41.05
CA GLN A 605 14.14 -26.17 39.68
C GLN A 605 12.99 -25.27 39.25
N TYR A 606 13.34 -24.10 38.73
CA TYR A 606 12.42 -23.16 38.11
C TYR A 606 12.75 -22.96 36.63
N PHE A 607 11.71 -22.66 35.86
CA PHE A 607 11.72 -22.40 34.43
C PHE A 607 11.23 -20.96 34.24
N LEU A 608 12.06 -20.11 33.65
CA LEU A 608 11.73 -18.73 33.30
C LEU A 608 11.45 -18.63 31.81
N LYS A 609 10.34 -17.98 31.47
CA LYS A 609 10.03 -17.51 30.12
C LYS A 609 9.88 -15.98 30.15
N VAL A 610 10.68 -15.27 29.37
CA VAL A 610 10.56 -13.81 29.21
C VAL A 610 9.82 -13.55 27.91
N THR A 611 8.73 -12.79 27.96
CA THR A 611 7.93 -12.43 26.79
C THR A 611 7.96 -10.93 26.60
N VAL A 612 8.48 -10.45 25.48
CA VAL A 612 8.42 -9.04 25.10
C VAL A 612 7.05 -8.71 24.53
N LEU A 613 6.57 -7.50 24.78
CA LEU A 613 5.30 -6.96 24.28
C LEU A 613 5.55 -5.64 23.54
N ALA A 614 4.97 -5.52 22.35
CA ALA A 614 4.93 -4.30 21.57
C ALA A 614 3.60 -4.21 20.81
N GLY A 615 2.77 -3.24 21.17
CA GLY A 615 1.39 -3.14 20.71
C GLY A 615 0.60 -4.44 21.00
N PRO A 616 -0.13 -5.00 20.02
CA PRO A 616 -0.89 -6.25 20.21
C PRO A 616 -0.02 -7.51 20.10
N TYR A 617 1.26 -7.39 19.71
CA TYR A 617 2.13 -8.53 19.45
C TYR A 617 3.02 -8.87 20.65
N ARG A 618 3.34 -10.16 20.76
CA ARG A 618 4.16 -10.72 21.84
C ARG A 618 5.10 -11.77 21.29
N SER A 619 6.35 -11.75 21.74
CA SER A 619 7.37 -12.72 21.34
C SER A 619 8.08 -13.25 22.57
N SER A 620 8.35 -14.55 22.61
CA SER A 620 8.84 -15.22 23.81
C SER A 620 10.23 -15.79 23.61
N SER A 621 11.07 -15.66 24.64
CA SER A 621 12.35 -16.34 24.73
C SER A 621 12.19 -17.86 24.82
N HIS A 622 13.29 -18.57 24.59
CA HIS A 622 13.47 -19.93 25.12
C HIS A 622 13.40 -19.93 26.65
N PHE A 623 13.15 -21.11 27.25
CA PHE A 623 13.13 -21.26 28.70
C PHE A 623 14.55 -21.26 29.27
N ALA A 624 14.86 -20.31 30.14
CA ALA A 624 16.02 -20.41 31.02
C ALA A 624 15.65 -21.24 32.25
N THR A 625 16.56 -22.09 32.74
CA THR A 625 16.28 -22.97 33.90
C THR A 625 17.42 -22.93 34.90
N GLU A 626 17.08 -22.86 36.19
CA GLU A 626 18.05 -22.84 37.28
C GLU A 626 17.41 -23.44 38.53
N TRP A 627 18.25 -23.95 39.42
CA TRP A 627 17.88 -24.52 40.71
C TRP A 627 18.05 -23.46 41.82
N THR A 628 17.07 -23.35 42.71
CA THR A 628 17.33 -22.67 44.00
C THR A 628 18.30 -23.51 44.83
N TYR A 629 19.18 -22.86 45.60
CA TYR A 629 20.06 -23.60 46.51
C TYR A 629 19.21 -24.38 47.52
N PRO A 630 19.62 -25.61 47.90
CA PRO A 630 19.00 -26.30 49.01
C PRO A 630 19.29 -25.55 50.33
N LEU A 631 18.47 -25.76 51.34
CA LEU A 631 18.79 -25.27 52.69
C LEU A 631 19.85 -26.17 53.34
N SER A 632 20.72 -25.53 54.12
CA SER A 632 21.64 -26.24 55.02
C SER A 632 20.82 -26.90 56.13
N LEU A 633 21.12 -28.17 56.44
CA LEU A 633 20.43 -28.89 57.50
C LEU A 633 20.90 -28.37 58.86
N ALA A 634 19.94 -27.98 59.68
CA ALA A 634 20.16 -27.54 61.05
C ALA A 634 20.01 -28.70 62.03
N ASN A 635 20.53 -28.50 63.24
CA ASN A 635 20.43 -29.45 64.35
C ASN A 635 20.95 -30.86 64.03
N VAL A 636 22.03 -30.95 63.23
CA VAL A 636 22.76 -32.21 63.03
C VAL A 636 23.38 -32.62 64.37
N SER A 637 22.98 -33.78 64.87
CA SER A 637 23.52 -34.39 66.07
C SER A 637 24.14 -35.75 65.77
N VAL A 638 25.19 -36.09 66.50
CA VAL A 638 25.87 -37.39 66.40
C VAL A 638 26.03 -37.92 67.81
N GLN A 639 25.51 -39.12 68.04
CA GLN A 639 25.58 -39.85 69.31
C GLN A 639 26.23 -41.21 69.08
N PRO A 640 26.79 -41.86 70.11
CA PRO A 640 27.19 -43.25 70.01
C PRO A 640 25.97 -44.13 69.68
N GLY A 641 26.13 -45.11 68.79
CA GLY A 641 25.09 -46.10 68.50
C GLY A 641 24.93 -47.12 69.61
N GLN A 642 24.07 -48.13 69.40
CA GLN A 642 23.86 -49.19 70.39
C GLN A 642 25.09 -50.10 70.56
N LYS A 643 25.94 -50.24 69.54
CA LYS A 643 27.22 -50.96 69.63
C LYS A 643 28.41 -50.00 69.68
N PRO A 644 29.54 -50.39 70.31
CA PRO A 644 30.78 -49.59 70.33
C PRO A 644 31.38 -49.24 68.95
N GLN A 645 30.91 -49.87 67.87
CA GLN A 645 31.37 -49.67 66.48
C GLN A 645 30.36 -48.87 65.63
N GLU A 646 29.39 -48.22 66.27
CA GLU A 646 28.27 -47.52 65.61
C GLU A 646 28.21 -46.04 66.06
N LEU A 647 27.82 -45.18 65.12
CA LEU A 647 27.39 -43.81 65.40
C LEU A 647 25.97 -43.61 64.89
N HIS A 648 25.11 -43.06 65.74
CA HIS A 648 23.78 -42.62 65.37
C HIS A 648 23.83 -41.14 64.96
N VAL A 649 23.48 -40.85 63.70
CA VAL A 649 23.43 -39.49 63.14
C VAL A 649 21.98 -39.10 62.92
N SER A 650 21.57 -37.92 63.40
CA SER A 650 20.21 -37.39 63.16
C SER A 650 20.21 -35.90 62.85
N TRP A 651 19.19 -35.43 62.14
CA TRP A 651 19.06 -34.05 61.69
C TRP A 651 17.59 -33.65 61.49
N VAL A 652 17.32 -32.34 61.43
CA VAL A 652 15.98 -31.82 61.12
C VAL A 652 15.89 -31.50 59.63
N GLU A 653 14.90 -32.07 58.94
CA GLU A 653 14.66 -31.77 57.51
C GLU A 653 14.18 -30.33 57.34
N SER A 654 14.99 -29.49 56.70
CA SER A 654 14.75 -28.05 56.55
C SER A 654 13.80 -27.67 55.40
N GLY A 655 12.92 -28.58 54.98
CA GLY A 655 11.92 -28.35 53.94
C GLY A 655 12.44 -28.48 52.50
N GLY A 656 11.58 -29.01 51.62
CA GLY A 656 11.91 -29.19 50.20
C GLY A 656 12.86 -30.36 49.93
N GLY A 657 12.57 -31.52 50.52
CA GLY A 657 13.44 -32.71 50.58
C GLY A 657 14.22 -33.03 49.31
N ARG A 658 15.46 -33.47 49.50
CA ARG A 658 16.44 -33.78 48.46
C ARG A 658 17.14 -35.09 48.76
N ASP A 659 18.02 -35.50 47.86
CA ASP A 659 19.04 -36.49 48.17
C ASP A 659 20.09 -35.81 49.07
N HIS A 660 20.41 -36.48 50.17
CA HIS A 660 21.43 -36.03 51.12
C HIS A 660 22.62 -36.99 51.04
N LEU A 661 23.84 -36.45 51.12
CA LEU A 661 25.06 -37.25 51.21
C LEU A 661 25.67 -37.07 52.59
N VAL A 662 25.61 -38.10 53.42
CA VAL A 662 26.28 -38.11 54.73
C VAL A 662 27.74 -38.47 54.50
N GLN A 663 28.63 -37.50 54.70
CA GLN A 663 30.07 -37.65 54.61
C GLN A 663 30.65 -37.88 56.01
N LEU A 664 31.22 -39.07 56.21
CA LEU A 664 31.92 -39.46 57.43
C LEU A 664 33.43 -39.36 57.21
N SER A 665 34.11 -38.63 58.10
CA SER A 665 35.57 -38.46 58.09
C SER A 665 36.17 -38.71 59.48
N VAL A 666 37.43 -39.13 59.51
CA VAL A 666 38.23 -39.17 60.75
C VAL A 666 38.44 -37.74 61.24
N ALA A 667 38.25 -37.48 62.54
CA ALA A 667 38.29 -36.11 63.05
C ALA A 667 39.69 -35.47 63.01
N GLU A 668 40.75 -36.26 63.22
CA GLU A 668 42.14 -35.77 63.24
C GLU A 668 42.72 -35.58 61.84
N SER A 669 42.59 -36.57 60.95
CA SER A 669 43.21 -36.57 59.62
C SER A 669 42.33 -35.98 58.51
N LEU A 670 41.04 -35.72 58.79
CA LEU A 670 40.02 -35.32 57.80
C LEU A 670 39.84 -36.30 56.63
N SER A 671 40.42 -37.51 56.71
CA SER A 671 40.26 -38.54 55.67
C SER A 671 38.81 -39.02 55.63
N ILE A 672 38.17 -38.91 54.47
CA ILE A 672 36.82 -39.41 54.22
C ILE A 672 36.85 -40.94 54.26
N ILE A 673 36.08 -41.52 55.18
CA ILE A 673 35.97 -42.98 55.38
C ILE A 673 34.82 -43.53 54.55
N ARG A 674 33.71 -42.79 54.52
CA ARG A 674 32.45 -43.26 53.93
C ARG A 674 31.57 -42.10 53.50
N ASN A 675 31.02 -42.20 52.30
CA ASN A 675 29.95 -41.34 51.81
C ASN A 675 28.69 -42.20 51.66
N VAL A 676 27.60 -41.83 52.32
CA VAL A 676 26.33 -42.55 52.29
C VAL A 676 25.27 -41.68 51.63
N SER A 677 24.73 -42.11 50.50
CA SER A 677 23.58 -41.49 49.85
C SER A 677 22.31 -41.85 50.62
N VAL A 678 21.63 -40.85 51.15
CA VAL A 678 20.42 -40.98 51.96
C VAL A 678 19.21 -40.50 51.13
N PRO A 679 18.20 -41.36 50.92
CA PRO A 679 16.98 -40.97 50.21
C PRO A 679 16.18 -39.87 50.92
N ARG A 680 15.38 -39.16 50.13
CA ARG A 680 14.43 -38.13 50.57
C ARG A 680 13.56 -38.57 51.76
N GLY A 681 13.39 -37.69 52.75
CA GLY A 681 12.50 -37.89 53.90
C GLY A 681 13.09 -38.73 55.05
N VAL A 682 14.32 -39.21 54.93
CA VAL A 682 15.05 -39.84 56.04
C VAL A 682 15.77 -38.74 56.85
N THR A 683 15.60 -38.77 58.18
CA THR A 683 16.13 -37.79 59.15
C THR A 683 17.16 -38.36 60.12
N GLN A 684 17.45 -39.67 60.03
CA GLN A 684 18.37 -40.38 60.91
C GLN A 684 19.06 -41.54 60.18
N LEU A 685 20.30 -41.85 60.55
CA LEU A 685 21.13 -42.90 59.95
C LEU A 685 22.12 -43.47 60.97
N ASP A 686 22.17 -44.79 61.07
CA ASP A 686 23.21 -45.50 61.84
C ASP A 686 24.41 -45.86 60.96
N LEU A 687 25.60 -45.43 61.37
CA LEU A 687 26.87 -45.67 60.71
C LEU A 687 27.65 -46.77 61.46
N ALA A 688 27.52 -48.01 60.97
CA ALA A 688 28.21 -49.17 61.53
C ALA A 688 29.56 -49.47 60.86
N GLY A 689 30.39 -50.26 61.55
CA GLY A 689 31.71 -50.72 61.08
C GLY A 689 32.86 -49.78 61.43
N LEU A 690 32.69 -48.97 62.47
CA LEU A 690 33.65 -47.96 62.91
C LEU A 690 34.61 -48.51 63.96
N VAL A 691 35.81 -47.93 64.05
CA VAL A 691 36.78 -48.23 65.12
C VAL A 691 36.23 -47.70 66.45
N PRO A 692 36.14 -48.52 67.52
CA PRO A 692 35.68 -48.10 68.85
C PRO A 692 36.53 -46.99 69.47
N GLY A 693 35.93 -46.22 70.38
CA GLY A 693 36.59 -45.13 71.13
C GLY A 693 37.25 -44.05 70.28
N SER A 694 36.86 -43.96 69.00
CA SER A 694 37.44 -43.07 68.00
C SER A 694 36.52 -41.87 67.74
N ARG A 695 37.14 -40.74 67.38
CA ARG A 695 36.48 -39.46 67.12
C ARG A 695 36.23 -39.27 65.62
N TYR A 696 34.98 -39.00 65.26
CA TYR A 696 34.57 -38.82 63.87
C TYR A 696 33.94 -37.45 63.64
N ARG A 697 34.12 -36.92 62.44
CA ARG A 697 33.45 -35.73 61.92
C ARG A 697 32.40 -36.17 60.90
N VAL A 698 31.17 -35.72 61.09
CA VAL A 698 30.04 -35.94 60.19
C VAL A 698 29.60 -34.60 59.59
N GLU A 699 29.39 -34.60 58.29
CA GLU A 699 28.90 -33.46 57.51
C GLU A 699 27.82 -33.98 56.56
N ILE A 700 26.66 -33.32 56.50
CA ILE A 700 25.56 -33.72 55.63
C ILE A 700 25.47 -32.73 54.48
N ILE A 701 25.73 -33.19 53.27
CA ILE A 701 25.71 -32.39 52.05
C ILE A 701 24.33 -32.54 51.40
N SER A 702 23.54 -31.49 51.41
CA SER A 702 22.27 -31.42 50.68
C SER A 702 22.54 -31.02 49.22
N GLN A 703 22.02 -31.79 48.25
CA GLN A 703 22.21 -31.52 46.83
C GLN A 703 20.89 -31.19 46.11
N ALA A 704 20.89 -30.15 45.27
CA ALA A 704 19.79 -29.81 44.38
C ALA A 704 20.31 -29.47 42.98
N GLY A 705 20.17 -30.41 42.04
CA GLY A 705 20.81 -30.31 40.73
C GLY A 705 22.33 -30.20 40.88
N PRO A 706 22.98 -29.15 40.33
CA PRO A 706 24.42 -28.92 40.49
C PRO A 706 24.79 -28.29 41.85
N HIS A 707 23.83 -27.67 42.56
CA HIS A 707 24.12 -26.90 43.77
C HIS A 707 24.20 -27.80 45.00
N ARG A 708 25.24 -27.61 45.80
CA ARG A 708 25.50 -28.33 47.05
C ARG A 708 25.67 -27.35 48.20
N ILE A 709 25.15 -27.71 49.37
CA ILE A 709 25.41 -27.00 50.62
C ILE A 709 25.65 -28.01 51.74
N SER A 710 26.66 -27.75 52.57
CA SER A 710 26.94 -28.55 53.76
C SER A 710 26.08 -28.10 54.93
N SER A 711 25.78 -29.05 55.82
CA SER A 711 25.37 -28.76 57.20
C SER A 711 26.52 -28.13 57.99
N GLN A 712 26.21 -27.66 59.20
CA GLN A 712 27.18 -27.57 60.28
C GLN A 712 27.93 -28.90 60.47
N THR A 713 29.23 -28.86 60.75
CA THR A 713 30.02 -30.07 61.07
C THR A 713 29.69 -30.55 62.48
N ALA A 714 29.23 -31.80 62.60
CA ALA A 714 29.00 -32.44 63.88
C ALA A 714 30.15 -33.40 64.22
N ILE A 715 30.47 -33.53 65.52
CA ILE A 715 31.53 -34.41 66.02
C ILE A 715 30.88 -35.46 66.92
N GLY A 716 31.19 -36.73 66.65
CA GLY A 716 30.73 -37.87 67.45
C GLY A 716 31.90 -38.72 67.93
N TYR A 717 31.71 -39.38 69.06
CA TYR A 717 32.62 -40.39 69.58
C TYR A 717 31.92 -41.74 69.55
N THR A 718 32.62 -42.76 69.10
CA THR A 718 32.22 -44.16 69.34
C THR A 718 32.59 -44.54 70.77
N VAL A 719 31.84 -45.46 71.40
CA VAL A 719 32.17 -45.92 72.76
C VAL A 719 33.45 -46.75 72.73
N PRO A 720 34.41 -46.57 73.66
CA PRO A 720 35.59 -47.44 73.75
C PRO A 720 35.22 -48.83 74.29
N LEU A 721 36.01 -49.84 73.93
CA LEU A 721 35.87 -51.19 74.49
C LEU A 721 36.47 -51.26 75.91
N PRO A 722 35.93 -52.10 76.80
CA PRO A 722 36.46 -52.27 78.16
C PRO A 722 37.90 -52.81 78.13
N PRO A 723 38.76 -52.41 79.09
CA PRO A 723 40.13 -52.93 79.21
C PRO A 723 40.11 -54.46 79.39
N ARG A 724 41.23 -55.12 79.13
CA ARG A 724 41.34 -56.59 79.24
C ARG A 724 42.20 -56.99 80.43
N SER A 725 42.05 -58.22 80.92
CA SER A 725 42.94 -58.83 81.92
C SER A 725 43.21 -57.95 83.15
N LEU A 726 42.17 -57.25 83.65
CA LEU A 726 42.29 -56.39 84.82
C LEU A 726 42.61 -57.25 86.06
N ALA A 727 43.76 -57.01 86.69
CA ALA A 727 44.06 -57.57 87.99
C ALA A 727 44.74 -56.56 88.91
N ALA A 728 44.74 -56.86 90.21
CA ALA A 728 45.33 -56.02 91.24
C ALA A 728 46.08 -56.88 92.26
N SER A 729 47.27 -56.42 92.67
CA SER A 729 48.14 -57.13 93.62
C SER A 729 48.68 -56.17 94.70
N PRO A 730 48.95 -56.67 95.92
CA PRO A 730 49.60 -55.89 96.95
C PRO A 730 51.02 -55.48 96.54
N VAL A 731 51.40 -54.25 96.88
CA VAL A 731 52.79 -53.78 96.79
C VAL A 731 53.52 -54.13 98.10
N SER A 732 54.86 -54.16 98.08
CA SER A 732 55.69 -54.34 99.28
C SER A 732 55.43 -53.33 100.41
N THR A 733 54.75 -52.21 100.11
CA THR A 733 54.24 -51.29 101.13
C THR A 733 52.81 -51.68 101.52
N ALA A 734 52.56 -51.80 102.82
CA ALA A 734 51.25 -52.13 103.41
C ALA A 734 50.14 -51.08 103.16
N ARG A 735 50.34 -50.11 102.26
CA ARG A 735 49.40 -49.01 101.96
C ARG A 735 49.20 -48.77 100.46
N ALA A 736 49.52 -49.74 99.61
CA ALA A 736 49.32 -49.63 98.17
C ALA A 736 48.92 -50.94 97.49
N LEU A 737 48.13 -50.81 96.43
CA LEU A 737 47.83 -51.85 95.45
C LEU A 737 48.43 -51.44 94.10
N ALA A 738 49.05 -52.37 93.38
CA ALA A 738 49.37 -52.22 91.97
C ALA A 738 48.23 -52.82 91.15
N VAL A 739 47.62 -52.02 90.28
CA VAL A 739 46.57 -52.46 89.35
C VAL A 739 47.20 -52.53 87.95
N HIS A 740 46.95 -53.60 87.22
CA HIS A 740 47.43 -53.81 85.85
C HIS A 740 46.31 -54.27 84.93
N TRP A 741 46.42 -53.92 83.64
CA TRP A 741 45.44 -54.26 82.61
C TRP A 741 46.09 -54.28 81.22
N GLU A 742 45.47 -55.00 80.31
CA GLU A 742 45.79 -55.00 78.89
C GLU A 742 44.97 -53.93 78.14
N THR A 743 45.60 -53.33 77.14
CA THR A 743 44.96 -52.28 76.35
C THR A 743 43.88 -52.86 75.42
N PRO A 744 42.66 -52.28 75.38
CA PRO A 744 41.61 -52.76 74.51
C PRO A 744 41.83 -52.32 73.06
N PRO A 745 41.34 -53.10 72.07
CA PRO A 745 41.42 -52.73 70.67
C PRO A 745 40.53 -51.52 70.35
N GLY A 746 40.99 -50.66 69.44
CA GLY A 746 40.39 -49.37 69.15
C GLY A 746 41.13 -48.20 69.82
N HIS A 747 40.57 -47.00 69.69
CA HIS A 747 41.11 -45.80 70.32
C HIS A 747 40.49 -45.56 71.71
N ARG A 748 41.13 -44.66 72.46
CA ARG A 748 40.77 -44.21 73.81
C ARG A 748 41.61 -42.98 74.15
N ASP A 749 41.06 -42.08 74.95
CA ASP A 749 41.75 -40.89 75.47
C ASP A 749 42.44 -41.18 76.81
N GLY A 750 41.95 -42.18 77.55
CA GLY A 750 42.51 -42.61 78.83
C GLY A 750 41.72 -43.76 79.46
N TYR A 751 42.04 -44.03 80.72
CA TYR A 751 41.27 -44.91 81.59
C TYR A 751 40.85 -44.19 82.85
N LEU A 752 39.66 -44.50 83.35
CA LEU A 752 39.18 -44.07 84.65
C LEU A 752 39.20 -45.29 85.58
N LEU A 753 39.82 -45.13 86.75
CA LEU A 753 39.85 -46.11 87.83
C LEU A 753 39.01 -45.61 88.99
N SER A 754 38.26 -46.50 89.64
CA SER A 754 37.50 -46.23 90.85
C SER A 754 37.80 -47.31 91.88
N VAL A 755 38.21 -46.90 93.08
CA VAL A 755 38.64 -47.79 94.16
C VAL A 755 37.75 -47.57 95.38
N LEU A 756 37.06 -48.63 95.81
CA LEU A 756 36.13 -48.63 96.93
C LEU A 756 36.59 -49.63 97.98
N GLN A 757 36.61 -49.23 99.26
CA GLN A 757 36.85 -50.16 100.36
C GLN A 757 35.69 -51.14 100.46
N GLU A 758 35.98 -52.44 100.50
CA GLU A 758 34.94 -53.48 100.53
C GLU A 758 34.11 -53.39 101.81
N GLY A 759 32.77 -53.35 101.67
CA GLY A 759 31.84 -53.16 102.77
C GLY A 759 31.72 -51.73 103.31
N SER A 760 32.39 -50.74 102.70
CA SER A 760 32.29 -49.32 103.10
C SER A 760 31.22 -48.57 102.30
N SER A 761 30.53 -47.63 102.94
CA SER A 761 29.63 -46.65 102.30
C SER A 761 30.34 -45.36 101.88
N ALA A 762 31.66 -45.24 102.11
CA ALA A 762 32.45 -44.09 101.70
C ALA A 762 32.45 -43.88 100.18
N PRO A 763 32.53 -42.63 99.68
CA PRO A 763 32.62 -42.37 98.25
C PRO A 763 33.89 -43.01 97.66
N PRO A 764 33.80 -43.65 96.48
CA PRO A 764 34.94 -44.34 95.91
C PRO A 764 35.98 -43.35 95.38
N ARG A 765 37.26 -43.64 95.62
CA ARG A 765 38.37 -42.82 95.14
C ARG A 765 38.54 -43.02 93.64
N SER A 766 38.44 -41.95 92.87
CA SER A 766 38.69 -41.99 91.42
C SER A 766 40.12 -41.58 91.08
N LEU A 767 40.74 -42.23 90.09
CA LEU A 767 42.04 -41.91 89.53
C LEU A 767 41.97 -42.01 88.00
N GLU A 768 42.71 -41.16 87.29
CA GLU A 768 42.81 -41.21 85.83
C GLU A 768 44.18 -41.75 85.42
N ALA A 769 44.22 -42.56 84.37
CA ALA A 769 45.44 -43.08 83.77
C ALA A 769 45.48 -42.76 82.26
N GLY A 770 46.66 -42.43 81.74
CA GLY A 770 46.83 -42.05 80.33
C GLY A 770 46.50 -43.20 79.36
N LYS A 771 46.15 -42.87 78.12
CA LYS A 771 45.72 -43.83 77.08
C LYS A 771 46.67 -45.03 76.86
N ASP A 772 47.97 -44.84 77.04
CA ASP A 772 49.01 -45.85 76.81
C ASP A 772 49.47 -46.54 78.10
N SER A 773 48.88 -46.18 79.24
CA SER A 773 49.14 -46.81 80.53
C SER A 773 48.50 -48.21 80.59
N THR A 774 49.24 -49.17 81.16
CA THR A 774 48.82 -50.55 81.43
C THR A 774 48.93 -50.92 82.92
N ASN A 775 49.40 -49.98 83.75
CA ASN A 775 49.50 -50.14 85.19
C ASN A 775 49.30 -48.82 85.92
N VAL A 776 48.83 -48.90 87.18
CA VAL A 776 48.82 -47.77 88.11
C VAL A 776 48.96 -48.28 89.53
N THR A 777 49.77 -47.59 90.34
CA THR A 777 49.83 -47.83 91.78
C THR A 777 48.83 -46.93 92.48
N VAL A 778 48.00 -47.51 93.35
CA VAL A 778 47.03 -46.78 94.17
C VAL A 778 47.59 -46.68 95.59
N PRO A 779 48.18 -45.53 95.99
CA PRO A 779 48.78 -45.35 97.31
C PRO A 779 47.75 -44.90 98.36
N GLN A 780 48.19 -44.78 99.62
CA GLN A 780 47.39 -44.26 100.74
C GLN A 780 46.17 -45.11 101.09
N LEU A 781 46.26 -46.43 100.88
CA LEU A 781 45.26 -47.40 101.32
C LEU A 781 45.52 -47.83 102.78
N GLU A 782 44.50 -48.37 103.45
CA GLU A 782 44.65 -48.95 104.78
C GLU A 782 45.37 -50.31 104.71
N PRO A 783 46.26 -50.65 105.65
CA PRO A 783 46.85 -51.99 105.74
C PRO A 783 45.83 -53.09 106.04
N GLY A 784 46.04 -54.27 105.45
CA GLY A 784 45.21 -55.46 105.65
C GLY A 784 43.74 -55.32 105.22
N THR A 785 43.43 -54.38 104.32
CA THR A 785 42.07 -54.05 103.88
C THR A 785 41.88 -54.43 102.41
N CYS A 786 40.71 -54.98 102.09
CA CYS A 786 40.32 -55.36 100.74
C CYS A 786 39.55 -54.24 100.03
N TYR A 787 39.82 -54.07 98.74
CA TYR A 787 39.28 -53.01 97.91
C TYR A 787 38.71 -53.57 96.61
N LEU A 788 37.52 -53.11 96.23
CA LEU A 788 36.94 -53.30 94.92
C LEU A 788 37.46 -52.22 93.97
N VAL A 789 38.14 -52.65 92.93
CA VAL A 789 38.74 -51.82 91.88
C VAL A 789 37.88 -51.97 90.63
N ARG A 790 37.35 -50.86 90.11
CA ARG A 790 36.59 -50.81 88.83
C ARG A 790 37.32 -49.94 87.82
N MET A 791 37.42 -50.38 86.57
CA MET A 791 38.10 -49.65 85.51
C MET A 791 37.24 -49.51 84.25
N TRP A 792 37.29 -48.33 83.65
CA TRP A 792 36.69 -48.02 82.36
C TRP A 792 37.76 -47.51 81.40
N ALA A 793 37.65 -47.86 80.12
CA ALA A 793 38.26 -47.07 79.06
C ALA A 793 37.38 -45.83 78.78
N VAL A 794 38.00 -44.71 78.41
CA VAL A 794 37.31 -43.42 78.19
C VAL A 794 37.65 -42.85 76.82
N ALA A 795 36.67 -42.33 76.10
CA ALA A 795 36.83 -41.54 74.89
C ALA A 795 35.83 -40.39 74.87
N GLY A 796 36.31 -39.15 74.83
CA GLY A 796 35.52 -37.96 75.07
C GLY A 796 34.78 -38.04 76.42
N ALA A 797 33.45 -37.86 76.38
CA ALA A 797 32.58 -38.00 77.54
C ALA A 797 32.10 -39.44 77.81
N HIS A 798 32.43 -40.40 76.94
CA HIS A 798 31.87 -41.75 76.98
C HIS A 798 32.82 -42.75 77.63
N ARG A 799 32.24 -43.65 78.42
CA ARG A 799 32.94 -44.73 79.14
C ARG A 799 32.55 -46.07 78.54
N SER A 800 33.45 -47.03 78.57
CA SER A 800 33.17 -48.44 78.28
C SER A 800 32.18 -49.04 79.31
N LEU A 801 31.93 -50.35 79.23
CA LEU A 801 31.50 -51.10 80.41
C LEU A 801 32.65 -51.15 81.45
N PRO A 802 32.36 -51.26 82.76
CA PRO A 802 33.37 -51.46 83.78
C PRO A 802 33.90 -52.89 83.79
N GLU A 803 35.22 -53.04 83.85
CA GLU A 803 35.85 -54.25 84.42
C GLU A 803 36.03 -54.09 85.93
N ASN A 804 36.02 -55.20 86.67
CA ASN A 804 36.15 -55.18 88.12
C ASN A 804 37.08 -56.28 88.67
N VAL A 805 37.84 -55.95 89.71
CA VAL A 805 38.68 -56.90 90.47
C VAL A 805 38.71 -56.52 91.95
N THR A 806 38.87 -57.50 92.84
CA THR A 806 39.10 -57.29 94.27
C THR A 806 40.53 -57.66 94.65
N ALA A 807 41.17 -56.84 95.49
CA ALA A 807 42.50 -57.12 96.03
C ALA A 807 42.69 -56.51 97.42
N CYS A 808 43.55 -57.12 98.24
CA CYS A 808 43.80 -56.70 99.62
C CYS A 808 45.24 -56.23 99.81
N THR A 809 45.44 -55.20 100.63
CA THR A 809 46.76 -54.70 101.03
C THR A 809 47.42 -55.64 102.04
N VAL A 810 48.75 -55.67 102.07
CA VAL A 810 49.53 -56.38 103.11
C VAL A 810 49.18 -55.81 104.50
N PRO A 811 49.06 -56.62 105.57
CA PRO A 811 48.93 -56.09 106.93
C PRO A 811 50.20 -55.34 107.34
N ALA A 812 50.10 -54.43 108.31
CA ALA A 812 51.28 -53.76 108.86
C ALA A 812 51.98 -54.64 109.92
N ALA A 813 53.31 -54.71 109.86
CA ALA A 813 54.12 -55.47 110.81
C ALA A 813 53.99 -54.91 112.25
N PRO A 814 53.92 -55.77 113.29
CA PRO A 814 53.95 -55.36 114.69
C PRO A 814 55.23 -54.58 115.03
N THR A 815 55.11 -53.54 115.86
CA THR A 815 56.23 -52.66 116.25
C THR A 815 56.48 -52.68 117.75
N ASN A 816 57.65 -52.19 118.18
CA ASN A 816 58.04 -52.09 119.59
C ASN A 816 57.95 -53.44 120.33
N LEU A 817 58.41 -54.51 119.69
CA LEU A 817 58.50 -55.83 120.30
C LEU A 817 59.50 -55.80 121.46
N SER A 818 59.13 -56.36 122.61
CA SER A 818 60.01 -56.55 123.76
C SER A 818 59.93 -57.99 124.27
N LEU A 819 61.05 -58.48 124.82
CA LEU A 819 61.18 -59.79 125.45
C LEU A 819 61.89 -59.61 126.79
N THR A 820 61.17 -59.77 127.89
CA THR A 820 61.65 -59.52 129.25
C THR A 820 61.60 -60.78 130.12
N ASN A 821 62.43 -60.81 131.15
CA ASN A 821 62.41 -61.85 132.17
C ASN A 821 62.14 -61.21 133.55
N PRO A 822 61.03 -61.55 134.23
CA PRO A 822 60.70 -60.99 135.54
C PRO A 822 61.40 -61.69 136.74
N GLY A 823 62.46 -62.48 136.50
CA GLY A 823 63.20 -63.21 137.55
C GLY A 823 63.05 -64.74 137.48
N SER A 824 62.49 -65.27 136.39
CA SER A 824 62.17 -66.69 136.23
C SER A 824 63.27 -67.48 135.52
N SER A 825 63.43 -68.73 135.93
CA SER A 825 64.27 -69.73 135.27
C SER A 825 63.53 -70.51 134.17
N SER A 826 62.21 -70.39 134.04
CA SER A 826 61.42 -71.18 133.06
C SER A 826 60.40 -70.35 132.27
N GLU A 827 60.40 -69.03 132.43
CA GLU A 827 59.41 -68.14 131.80
C GLU A 827 60.03 -66.88 131.20
N LEU A 828 59.42 -66.40 130.11
CA LEU A 828 59.73 -65.11 129.49
C LEU A 828 58.43 -64.41 129.09
N TYR A 829 58.40 -63.09 129.19
CA TYR A 829 57.26 -62.25 128.82
C TYR A 829 57.55 -61.50 127.52
N THR A 830 56.60 -61.52 126.57
CA THR A 830 56.69 -60.78 125.31
C THR A 830 55.56 -59.79 125.18
N SER A 831 55.83 -58.60 124.65
CA SER A 831 54.79 -57.61 124.31
C SER A 831 55.13 -56.79 123.07
N TRP A 832 54.12 -56.24 122.38
CA TRP A 832 54.26 -55.42 121.18
C TRP A 832 53.13 -54.38 121.06
N ASN A 833 53.36 -53.35 120.24
CA ASN A 833 52.34 -52.37 119.90
C ASN A 833 51.39 -52.89 118.81
N LYS A 834 50.10 -52.54 118.91
CA LYS A 834 49.08 -52.75 117.86
C LYS A 834 49.49 -52.06 116.56
N PRO A 835 49.74 -52.77 115.45
CA PRO A 835 50.02 -52.15 114.18
C PRO A 835 48.75 -51.56 113.55
N PRO A 836 48.88 -50.56 112.64
CA PRO A 836 47.76 -49.91 111.99
C PRO A 836 47.07 -50.83 110.96
N GLY A 837 45.79 -50.57 110.68
CA GLY A 837 44.99 -51.34 109.73
C GLY A 837 44.43 -52.64 110.31
N ARG A 838 43.87 -53.46 109.42
CA ARG A 838 43.20 -54.73 109.75
C ARG A 838 44.17 -55.91 109.65
N ARG A 839 43.81 -57.02 110.28
CA ARG A 839 44.48 -58.32 110.29
C ARG A 839 43.51 -59.35 110.85
N ASP A 840 43.73 -60.62 110.56
CA ASP A 840 42.86 -61.71 111.02
C ASP A 840 43.36 -62.29 112.35
N HIS A 841 44.68 -62.37 112.54
CA HIS A 841 45.33 -62.85 113.76
C HIS A 841 46.81 -62.41 113.82
N TYR A 842 47.49 -62.72 114.92
CA TYR A 842 48.96 -62.75 114.98
C TYR A 842 49.48 -64.18 115.10
N GLN A 843 50.64 -64.45 114.51
CA GLN A 843 51.43 -65.66 114.75
C GLN A 843 52.73 -65.26 115.45
N VAL A 844 52.87 -65.62 116.73
CA VAL A 844 54.09 -65.37 117.52
C VAL A 844 54.95 -66.63 117.52
N THR A 845 56.26 -66.48 117.31
CA THR A 845 57.21 -67.58 117.28
C THR A 845 58.35 -67.35 118.26
N LEU A 846 58.65 -68.35 119.09
CA LEU A 846 59.81 -68.40 119.97
C LEU A 846 60.85 -69.38 119.41
N TYR A 847 62.10 -68.91 119.36
CA TYR A 847 63.28 -69.64 118.93
C TYR A 847 64.25 -69.84 120.09
N SER A 848 64.87 -71.02 120.19
CA SER A 848 66.05 -71.26 121.01
C SER A 848 67.27 -70.77 120.25
N LEU A 849 68.07 -69.91 120.86
CA LEU A 849 69.41 -69.62 120.35
C LEU A 849 70.43 -70.63 120.91
N SER A 850 70.14 -71.32 122.01
CA SER A 850 70.96 -72.41 122.55
C SER A 850 70.94 -73.67 121.67
N THR A 851 69.80 -73.99 121.04
CA THR A 851 69.62 -75.19 120.18
C THR A 851 69.29 -74.86 118.72
N GLN A 852 69.43 -73.60 118.32
CA GLN A 852 69.16 -73.08 116.97
C GLN A 852 67.76 -73.43 116.39
N SER A 853 66.77 -73.74 117.24
CA SER A 853 65.50 -74.37 116.84
C SER A 853 64.27 -73.49 117.11
N ARG A 854 63.19 -73.70 116.33
CA ARG A 854 61.87 -73.11 116.58
C ARG A 854 61.17 -73.94 117.66
N ILE A 855 60.97 -73.39 118.86
CA ILE A 855 60.48 -74.17 120.01
C ILE A 855 58.95 -74.12 120.11
N GLN A 856 58.38 -72.92 120.02
CA GLN A 856 56.96 -72.69 120.24
C GLN A 856 56.42 -71.70 119.21
N VAL A 857 55.16 -71.92 118.83
CA VAL A 857 54.39 -71.09 117.90
C VAL A 857 53.02 -70.91 118.50
N GLN A 858 52.55 -69.66 118.60
CA GLN A 858 51.23 -69.36 119.13
C GLN A 858 50.46 -68.42 118.22
N THR A 859 49.25 -68.83 117.88
CA THR A 859 48.28 -68.02 117.15
C THR A 859 47.41 -67.28 118.13
N LEU A 860 47.40 -65.95 118.05
CA LEU A 860 46.70 -65.06 118.97
C LEU A 860 45.64 -64.23 118.24
N SER A 861 44.59 -63.84 118.97
CA SER A 861 43.54 -62.97 118.45
C SER A 861 44.12 -61.66 117.87
N PRO A 862 43.45 -61.02 116.89
CA PRO A 862 43.98 -59.83 116.22
C PRO A 862 44.19 -58.64 117.17
N ASP A 863 43.65 -58.67 118.39
CA ASP A 863 43.80 -57.64 119.41
C ASP A 863 44.78 -57.99 120.55
N ALA A 864 45.41 -59.17 120.52
CA ALA A 864 46.45 -59.54 121.49
C ALA A 864 47.69 -58.62 121.37
N LEU A 865 48.28 -58.27 122.52
CA LEU A 865 49.45 -57.38 122.62
C LEU A 865 50.62 -57.99 123.41
N ASN A 866 50.41 -59.17 124.00
CA ASN A 866 51.40 -59.84 124.82
C ASN A 866 51.20 -61.37 124.83
N ILE A 867 52.22 -62.07 125.31
CA ILE A 867 52.18 -63.50 125.61
C ILE A 867 53.24 -63.84 126.67
N THR A 868 52.91 -64.76 127.57
CA THR A 868 53.88 -65.44 128.45
C THR A 868 54.31 -66.76 127.81
N TRP A 869 55.62 -66.96 127.72
CA TRP A 869 56.24 -68.23 127.40
C TRP A 869 56.57 -68.95 128.70
N SER A 870 56.22 -70.23 128.80
CA SER A 870 56.48 -71.07 129.97
C SER A 870 57.14 -72.39 129.57
N HIS A 871 57.63 -73.14 130.57
CA HIS A 871 58.36 -74.39 130.40
C HIS A 871 59.65 -74.25 129.58
N LEU A 872 60.28 -73.08 129.65
CA LEU A 872 61.57 -72.81 129.01
C LEU A 872 62.72 -73.46 129.78
N GLU A 873 63.79 -73.81 129.07
CA GLU A 873 65.03 -74.27 129.69
C GLU A 873 65.68 -73.13 130.49
N ALA A 874 66.14 -73.43 131.70
CA ALA A 874 66.84 -72.49 132.57
C ALA A 874 68.23 -72.11 132.01
N GLY A 875 68.65 -70.86 132.24
CA GLY A 875 69.93 -70.33 131.78
C GLY A 875 70.15 -70.29 130.26
N SER A 876 69.09 -70.44 129.46
CA SER A 876 69.14 -70.47 127.99
C SER A 876 68.76 -69.14 127.36
N LYS A 877 69.25 -68.88 126.14
CA LYS A 877 68.94 -67.67 125.37
C LYS A 877 67.86 -67.96 124.32
N PHE A 878 66.85 -67.12 124.29
CA PHE A 878 65.70 -67.23 123.38
C PHE A 878 65.58 -65.98 122.50
N ALA A 879 64.90 -66.11 121.36
CA ALA A 879 64.51 -65.01 120.49
C ALA A 879 63.02 -65.11 120.12
N VAL A 880 62.33 -63.98 120.00
CA VAL A 880 60.89 -63.95 119.68
C VAL A 880 60.60 -63.07 118.45
N GLN A 881 59.61 -63.48 117.65
CA GLN A 881 59.10 -62.76 116.47
C GLN A 881 57.57 -62.76 116.47
N VAL A 882 56.94 -61.65 116.10
CA VAL A 882 55.48 -61.51 115.95
C VAL A 882 55.15 -61.23 114.49
N THR A 883 54.29 -62.03 113.88
CA THR A 883 53.81 -61.85 112.50
C THR A 883 52.34 -61.49 112.50
N ALA A 884 51.96 -60.40 111.82
CA ALA A 884 50.56 -60.06 111.56
C ALA A 884 50.10 -60.70 110.24
N VAL A 885 48.92 -61.33 110.24
CA VAL A 885 48.41 -62.11 109.10
C VAL A 885 47.07 -61.56 108.61
N LYS A 886 46.87 -61.48 107.29
CA LYS A 886 45.61 -61.14 106.63
C LYS A 886 45.42 -62.02 105.39
N GLY A 887 44.50 -62.97 105.43
CA GLY A 887 44.38 -64.01 104.40
C GLY A 887 45.71 -64.75 104.23
N SER A 888 46.27 -64.71 103.01
CA SER A 888 47.61 -65.25 102.69
C SER A 888 48.75 -64.23 102.79
N LEU A 889 48.48 -63.00 103.26
CA LEU A 889 49.47 -61.93 103.37
C LEU A 889 49.99 -61.82 104.80
N GLU A 890 51.32 -61.83 104.95
CA GLU A 890 52.00 -61.85 106.25
C GLU A 890 52.99 -60.68 106.38
N ALA A 891 53.13 -60.14 107.59
CA ALA A 891 54.10 -59.08 107.90
C ALA A 891 54.75 -59.31 109.28
N SER A 892 56.02 -59.69 109.29
CA SER A 892 56.78 -60.06 110.49
C SER A 892 57.55 -58.90 111.13
N SER A 893 57.65 -58.92 112.45
CA SER A 893 58.50 -58.02 113.22
C SER A 893 59.99 -58.37 113.11
N ILE A 894 60.85 -57.47 113.60
CA ILE A 894 62.25 -57.75 113.92
C ILE A 894 62.31 -58.68 115.16
N ASN A 895 63.34 -59.52 115.26
CA ASN A 895 63.51 -60.46 116.37
C ASN A 895 64.15 -59.79 117.60
N VAL A 896 63.72 -60.15 118.81
CA VAL A 896 64.26 -59.65 120.09
C VAL A 896 64.67 -60.82 120.98
N THR A 897 65.78 -60.70 121.72
CA THR A 897 66.40 -61.82 122.46
C THR A 897 66.51 -61.59 123.97
N GLN A 898 66.37 -62.65 124.78
CA GLN A 898 66.47 -62.61 126.25
C GLN A 898 66.94 -63.95 126.83
N TRP A 899 67.48 -63.92 128.06
CA TRP A 899 67.92 -65.11 128.81
C TRP A 899 66.91 -65.52 129.89
N THR A 900 66.80 -66.82 130.18
CA THR A 900 66.22 -67.35 131.42
C THR A 900 67.25 -67.34 132.56
N TYR A 901 66.82 -67.28 133.83
CA TYR A 901 67.75 -67.38 134.96
C TYR A 901 68.36 -68.80 135.05
N PRO A 902 69.64 -68.94 135.44
CA PRO A 902 70.25 -70.24 135.70
C PRO A 902 69.75 -70.81 137.05
N LEU A 903 69.78 -72.15 137.19
CA LEU A 903 69.51 -72.81 138.46
C LEU A 903 70.75 -72.77 139.37
N ALA A 904 70.55 -72.59 140.68
CA ALA A 904 71.64 -72.63 141.65
C ALA A 904 72.27 -74.05 141.73
N PRO A 905 73.59 -74.17 141.96
CA PRO A 905 74.21 -75.46 142.26
C PRO A 905 73.65 -76.07 143.56
N VAL A 906 73.75 -77.39 143.72
CA VAL A 906 73.26 -78.10 144.91
C VAL A 906 74.30 -79.08 145.45
N ASN A 907 74.07 -79.63 146.64
CA ASN A 907 74.98 -80.57 147.32
C ASN A 907 76.43 -80.05 147.41
N LEU A 908 76.61 -78.80 147.85
CA LEU A 908 77.92 -78.22 148.07
C LEU A 908 78.63 -78.94 149.24
N THR A 909 79.75 -79.59 148.94
CA THR A 909 80.60 -80.27 149.93
C THR A 909 82.00 -79.64 149.93
N VAL A 910 82.60 -79.49 151.12
CA VAL A 910 83.95 -78.94 151.31
C VAL A 910 84.75 -79.88 152.21
N GLY A 911 85.98 -80.20 151.83
CA GLY A 911 86.90 -81.05 152.61
C GLY A 911 88.36 -80.60 152.49
N SER A 912 89.22 -80.99 153.44
CA SER A 912 90.65 -80.62 153.45
C SER A 912 91.58 -81.75 153.00
N PRO A 913 92.03 -81.79 151.72
CA PRO A 913 92.96 -82.80 151.22
C PRO A 913 94.41 -82.59 151.70
N SER A 914 94.78 -81.40 152.18
CA SER A 914 96.10 -81.12 152.78
C SER A 914 96.02 -79.99 153.81
N ALA A 915 97.14 -79.69 154.47
CA ALA A 915 97.25 -78.59 155.41
C ALA A 915 97.03 -77.19 154.80
N SER A 916 97.12 -77.04 153.47
CA SER A 916 97.01 -75.73 152.79
C SER A 916 96.03 -75.72 151.60
N ALA A 917 95.07 -76.65 151.59
CA ALA A 917 94.09 -76.75 150.52
C ALA A 917 92.69 -77.19 151.01
N LEU A 918 91.67 -76.75 150.29
CA LEU A 918 90.28 -77.21 150.40
C LEU A 918 89.78 -77.68 149.03
N VAL A 919 89.19 -78.87 148.97
CA VAL A 919 88.41 -79.31 147.81
C VAL A 919 86.95 -78.95 148.02
N VAL A 920 86.35 -78.39 146.98
CA VAL A 920 84.95 -77.94 146.93
C VAL A 920 84.30 -78.69 145.78
N SER A 921 83.13 -79.29 145.99
CA SER A 921 82.37 -79.94 144.91
C SER A 921 80.87 -79.72 145.04
N TRP A 922 80.18 -79.68 143.90
CA TRP A 922 78.75 -79.42 143.78
C TRP A 922 78.13 -80.25 142.65
N ALA A 923 76.87 -80.61 142.82
CA ALA A 923 76.03 -81.13 141.75
C ALA A 923 75.35 -79.96 141.01
N VAL A 924 75.03 -80.17 139.74
CA VAL A 924 74.37 -79.18 138.88
C VAL A 924 73.02 -79.73 138.46
N LEU A 925 71.95 -78.95 138.69
CA LEU A 925 70.61 -79.24 138.21
C LEU A 925 70.41 -78.56 136.86
N GLY A 926 70.10 -79.36 135.83
CA GLY A 926 69.95 -78.89 134.45
C GLY A 926 71.28 -78.73 133.69
N ARG A 927 71.20 -78.20 132.46
CA ARG A 927 72.35 -78.06 131.53
C ARG A 927 72.64 -76.61 131.10
N GLY A 928 72.00 -75.62 131.73
CA GLY A 928 71.99 -74.23 131.24
C GLY A 928 72.86 -73.21 131.98
N ALA A 929 73.77 -73.64 132.87
CA ALA A 929 74.76 -72.71 133.42
C ALA A 929 75.94 -72.59 132.42
N GLU A 930 76.19 -71.40 131.89
CA GLU A 930 77.37 -71.11 131.05
C GLU A 930 78.67 -71.29 131.84
N GLY A 931 78.62 -71.00 133.15
CA GLY A 931 79.77 -71.08 134.04
C GLY A 931 79.40 -71.16 135.52
N PHE A 932 80.42 -71.40 136.35
CA PHE A 932 80.34 -71.38 137.80
C PHE A 932 81.40 -70.45 138.40
N VAL A 933 81.04 -69.74 139.46
CA VAL A 933 81.96 -68.88 140.21
C VAL A 933 82.03 -69.38 141.65
N VAL A 934 83.22 -69.81 142.09
CA VAL A 934 83.49 -70.20 143.47
C VAL A 934 84.00 -68.98 144.22
N ASP A 935 83.25 -68.52 145.21
CA ASP A 935 83.64 -67.49 146.18
C ASP A 935 84.20 -68.14 147.44
N VAL A 936 85.31 -67.63 147.95
CA VAL A 936 85.97 -68.09 149.18
C VAL A 936 86.25 -66.90 150.07
N GLY A 937 85.88 -66.98 151.34
CA GLY A 937 86.21 -65.99 152.36
C GLY A 937 86.70 -66.66 153.65
N ASP A 938 87.42 -65.92 154.48
CA ASP A 938 87.70 -66.34 155.85
C ASP A 938 86.38 -66.40 156.64
N ALA A 939 86.16 -67.47 157.42
CA ALA A 939 84.89 -67.68 158.10
C ALA A 939 84.71 -66.87 159.40
N ALA A 940 85.79 -66.33 159.96
CA ALA A 940 85.79 -65.54 161.19
C ALA A 940 85.71 -64.03 160.90
N SER A 941 86.43 -63.54 159.88
CA SER A 941 86.40 -62.13 159.48
C SER A 941 85.39 -61.82 158.36
N GLY A 942 84.92 -62.84 157.62
CA GLY A 942 84.09 -62.67 156.43
C GLY A 942 84.82 -62.08 155.22
N THR A 943 86.13 -61.82 155.31
CA THR A 943 86.90 -61.18 154.22
C THR A 943 87.10 -62.14 153.06
N PRO A 944 86.84 -61.74 151.80
CA PRO A 944 87.05 -62.59 150.63
C PRO A 944 88.55 -62.89 150.45
N VAL A 945 88.88 -64.18 150.38
CA VAL A 945 90.23 -64.73 150.22
C VAL A 945 90.52 -65.05 148.76
N GLY A 946 89.49 -65.41 147.98
CA GLY A 946 89.62 -65.65 146.55
C GLY A 946 88.29 -65.83 145.85
N ARG A 947 88.28 -65.55 144.54
CA ARG A 947 87.17 -65.84 143.63
C ARG A 947 87.73 -66.55 142.40
N THR A 948 87.14 -67.67 142.01
CA THR A 948 87.56 -68.44 140.83
C THR A 948 86.37 -68.65 139.90
N VAL A 949 86.54 -68.28 138.63
CA VAL A 949 85.56 -68.54 137.56
C VAL A 949 85.92 -69.83 136.84
N LEU A 950 84.91 -70.65 136.54
CA LEU A 950 85.02 -71.99 135.99
C LEU A 950 83.98 -72.16 134.87
N GLY A 951 84.27 -73.00 133.88
CA GLY A 951 83.32 -73.31 132.80
C GLY A 951 82.12 -74.15 133.27
N GLY A 952 81.05 -74.18 132.47
CA GLY A 952 79.79 -74.87 132.77
C GLY A 952 79.87 -76.39 133.01
N ASP A 953 81.01 -77.03 132.73
CA ASP A 953 81.26 -78.45 133.03
C ASP A 953 81.93 -78.69 134.40
N ALA A 954 82.38 -77.63 135.09
CA ALA A 954 83.00 -77.79 136.40
C ALA A 954 82.00 -78.29 137.45
N ARG A 955 82.39 -79.35 138.19
CA ARG A 955 81.65 -79.93 139.32
C ARG A 955 82.45 -79.94 140.61
N SER A 956 83.75 -79.65 140.53
CA SER A 956 84.63 -79.51 141.69
C SER A 956 85.81 -78.58 141.38
N HIS A 957 86.39 -78.01 142.43
CA HIS A 957 87.57 -77.18 142.36
C HIS A 957 88.42 -77.33 143.63
N ILE A 958 89.74 -77.28 143.50
CA ILE A 958 90.68 -77.36 144.65
C ILE A 958 91.29 -75.99 144.86
N LEU A 959 90.89 -75.37 145.96
CA LEU A 959 91.48 -74.15 146.51
C LEU A 959 92.82 -74.50 147.15
N ARG A 960 93.88 -73.78 146.78
CA ARG A 960 95.26 -74.00 147.24
C ARG A 960 95.82 -72.75 147.89
N SER A 961 96.97 -72.89 148.56
CA SER A 961 97.68 -71.80 149.26
C SER A 961 96.87 -71.17 150.39
N LEU A 962 96.03 -71.98 151.04
CA LEU A 962 95.28 -71.60 152.24
C LEU A 962 96.16 -71.77 153.49
N SER A 963 95.89 -70.99 154.53
CA SER A 963 96.59 -71.09 155.81
C SER A 963 96.21 -72.38 156.55
N PRO A 964 97.17 -73.13 157.12
CA PRO A 964 96.88 -74.26 158.01
C PRO A 964 96.05 -73.87 159.24
N GLY A 965 95.25 -74.82 159.75
CA GLY A 965 94.37 -74.64 160.92
C GLY A 965 93.21 -73.65 160.75
N THR A 966 93.09 -72.98 159.59
CA THR A 966 92.19 -71.83 159.40
C THR A 966 90.83 -72.26 158.86
N ARG A 967 89.74 -71.62 159.31
CA ARG A 967 88.36 -71.90 158.88
C ARG A 967 87.95 -70.96 157.75
N TYR A 968 87.55 -71.52 156.61
CA TYR A 968 87.08 -70.77 155.44
C TYR A 968 85.59 -71.03 155.18
N SER A 969 84.92 -70.04 154.59
CA SER A 969 83.59 -70.11 154.02
C SER A 969 83.66 -70.16 152.48
N VAL A 970 82.81 -70.97 151.86
CA VAL A 970 82.78 -71.16 150.41
C VAL A 970 81.34 -71.15 149.89
N ALA A 971 81.08 -70.44 148.80
CA ALA A 971 79.81 -70.49 148.06
C ALA A 971 80.08 -70.61 146.56
N VAL A 972 79.13 -71.19 145.80
CA VAL A 972 79.26 -71.36 144.34
C VAL A 972 78.05 -70.75 143.64
N ARG A 973 78.28 -69.97 142.58
CA ARG A 973 77.21 -69.34 141.78
C ARG A 973 77.21 -69.86 140.35
N ALA A 974 76.05 -70.28 139.85
CA ALA A 974 75.83 -70.52 138.43
C ALA A 974 75.60 -69.18 137.71
N THR A 975 76.08 -69.04 136.47
CA THR A 975 75.90 -67.84 135.64
C THR A 975 75.33 -68.19 134.26
N ALA A 976 74.44 -67.35 133.73
CA ALA A 976 73.98 -67.38 132.35
C ALA A 976 73.63 -65.95 131.88
N GLY A 977 74.39 -65.44 130.92
CA GLY A 977 74.35 -64.04 130.51
C GLY A 977 74.53 -63.09 131.72
N PRO A 978 73.65 -62.09 131.91
CA PRO A 978 73.70 -61.20 133.07
C PRO A 978 73.16 -61.82 134.37
N PHE A 979 72.54 -63.01 134.31
CA PHE A 979 71.83 -63.62 135.43
C PHE A 979 72.70 -64.63 136.18
N HIS A 980 72.52 -64.73 137.50
CA HIS A 980 73.27 -65.65 138.35
C HIS A 980 72.45 -66.16 139.53
N ALA A 981 72.79 -67.35 140.03
CA ALA A 981 72.12 -68.01 141.17
C ALA A 981 73.14 -68.72 142.06
N SER A 982 73.15 -68.41 143.36
CA SER A 982 74.18 -68.84 144.33
C SER A 982 73.71 -69.93 145.30
N THR A 983 74.61 -70.84 145.65
CA THR A 983 74.43 -71.74 146.82
C THR A 983 74.46 -70.95 148.13
N PRO A 984 73.90 -71.50 149.22
CA PRO A 984 74.31 -71.13 150.57
C PRO A 984 75.83 -71.30 150.76
N SER A 985 76.43 -70.55 151.69
CA SER A 985 77.84 -70.71 152.04
C SER A 985 78.05 -71.85 153.04
N LEU A 986 79.09 -72.65 152.83
CA LEU A 986 79.50 -73.77 153.71
C LEU A 986 80.85 -73.45 154.34
N THR A 987 81.11 -73.86 155.59
CA THR A 987 82.40 -73.60 156.28
C THR A 987 83.18 -74.88 156.60
N HIS A 988 84.52 -74.82 156.47
CA HIS A 988 85.42 -75.94 156.74
C HIS A 988 86.83 -75.49 157.15
N CYS A 989 87.60 -76.34 157.85
CA CYS A 989 88.97 -76.06 158.30
C CYS A 989 90.04 -76.85 157.53
N THR A 990 91.24 -76.28 157.38
CA THR A 990 92.46 -76.98 156.95
C THR A 990 93.11 -77.79 158.09
N ARG A 991 93.86 -78.85 157.77
CA ARG A 991 94.32 -79.89 158.73
C ARG A 991 95.74 -79.61 159.27
N GLU A 992 96.06 -80.01 160.51
CA GLU A 992 97.39 -79.80 161.14
C GLU A 992 98.35 -81.00 160.99
N CYS A 993 99.66 -80.77 161.22
CA CYS A 993 100.76 -81.74 161.08
C CYS A 993 101.34 -82.19 162.44
N HIS A 994 101.58 -83.50 162.62
CA HIS A 994 102.26 -84.08 163.79
C HIS A 994 103.66 -84.61 163.44
N ALA A 995 104.59 -84.56 164.41
CA ALA A 995 105.89 -85.21 164.37
C ALA A 995 106.19 -86.00 165.67
N LEU A 996 107.12 -86.95 165.57
CA LEU A 996 107.61 -87.91 166.56
C LEU A 996 109.14 -88.05 166.35
N LEU A 997 110.00 -88.40 167.32
CA LEU A 997 109.82 -88.79 168.72
C LEU A 997 111.16 -88.51 169.49
N ALA A 998 111.12 -88.60 170.83
CA ALA A 998 112.21 -88.38 171.80
C ALA A 998 112.53 -86.91 172.15
#